data_AF-A0A7X7E4Z5-F1
#
_entry.id   AF-A0A7X7E4Z5-F1
#
_cell.length_a   1.000
_cell.length_b   1.000
_cell.length_c   1.000
_cell.angle_alpha   90.00
_cell.angle_beta   90.00
_cell.angle_gamma   90.00
#
_symmetry.space_group_name_H-M   'P 1'
#
loop_
_entity.id
_entity.type
_entity.pdbx_description
1 polymer ?
#
loop_
_entity_poly.entity_id
_entity_poly.type
_entity_poly.pdbx_seq_one_letter_code
_entity_poly.pdbx_strand_id
1 'polypeptide(L)'
;MKESAATFEKMAYLYIDSPDAPDVLFKAGEIYGLLKDWESVSRVNQTFARKFGNDADRIIQALCMNGIALYMQNNESEAIVQLEKAIVTFSKIKDPSTVNMFYTARAVFTIGEIYHSQMDRVALSSQGNNYKKQLTQKSELLNKALSSYTRVIKFNLSEWTTRAISQIGQLYEDFALGIFKQQRNPSSTFEQQLALELGIAQAVEQMFIDKALYYHEQNVKLGIKENINDKYVQLSKKKLTYLPYIAAENYLSLVEITKKTTASQSLEGFASIAKTLQTLQKIAPFQEKAIELHLKCLELGSTYQQIDDFYNKAASSITKTSFYVGETYSNVVTIARNAPIPEKFNPYERFVYRTKLLKQIEGYEDQAVTNFLKTIKIAEAYKINDQSVTDSKTRIAQLLFNKGRCYDILSIIAFSSPPYPDITDHAQMQEYKEQFDEIGSKFKNQAMEIYKSILNLSSQNYVLGEYVTHSYVRLFQIFPEDFGVSSDVKVESMFSTDSTWRCSIDSLALWTDIDFPDSAWHSVNWIKPLKIGKNYPDSNALLMWYLDKNSDSLKTVNKRLFFRKIINFPELPQQVSFQMYSRGKYSFYLNGVFTAPDSIANKGSDKSRYDLLGKFRKGYNTLAIEATTFNDSTFGICPFLSVISARSMKLPKPPGAASFISLEDVRDGVYVFPEIFNFSLTEGKNK
;
A
#
# COMPACT_ATOMS: atom_id res chain seq x y z
N MET A 1 41.17 52.83 7.49
CA MET A 1 40.75 52.12 8.72
C MET A 1 41.94 51.78 9.62
N LYS A 2 42.93 50.99 9.18
CA LYS A 2 44.10 50.64 10.02
C LYS A 2 44.90 51.86 10.48
N GLU A 3 45.23 52.78 9.58
CA GLU A 3 45.91 54.04 9.91
C GLU A 3 45.07 54.93 10.84
N SER A 4 43.75 54.92 10.68
CA SER A 4 42.82 55.63 11.56
C SER A 4 42.86 55.08 12.98
N ALA A 5 42.84 53.75 13.14
CA ALA A 5 42.96 53.10 14.46
C ALA A 5 44.29 53.43 15.14
N ALA A 6 45.40 53.35 14.41
CA ALA A 6 46.72 53.69 14.92
C ALA A 6 46.84 55.17 15.30
N THR A 7 46.21 56.07 14.53
CA THR A 7 46.16 57.50 14.82
C THR A 7 45.39 57.79 16.10
N PHE A 8 44.21 57.16 16.27
CA PHE A 8 43.43 57.29 17.50
C PHE A 8 44.18 56.70 18.70
N GLU A 9 44.76 55.51 18.58
CA GLU A 9 45.59 54.91 19.64
C GLU A 9 46.73 55.86 20.05
N LYS A 10 47.48 56.40 19.07
CA LYS A 10 48.57 57.34 19.31
C LYS A 10 48.08 58.64 19.97
N MET A 11 46.95 59.19 19.53
CA MET A 11 46.37 60.40 20.09
C MET A 11 45.96 60.20 21.55
N ALA A 12 45.35 59.07 21.89
CA ALA A 12 45.02 58.74 23.27
C ALA A 12 46.26 58.57 24.16
N TYR A 13 47.37 58.02 23.63
CA TYR A 13 48.63 57.92 24.37
C TYR A 13 49.31 59.27 24.58
N LEU A 14 49.32 60.14 23.56
CA LEU A 14 49.96 61.45 23.65
C LEU A 14 49.21 62.41 24.57
N TYR A 15 47.90 62.27 24.68
CA TYR A 15 47.04 63.15 25.46
C TYR A 15 46.26 62.37 26.53
N ILE A 16 46.93 61.49 27.29
CA ILE A 16 46.27 60.52 28.19
C ILE A 16 45.41 61.15 29.30
N ASP A 17 45.75 62.36 29.73
CA ASP A 17 45.02 63.12 30.76
C ASP A 17 43.90 63.99 30.18
N SER A 18 43.76 64.02 28.84
CA SER A 18 42.65 64.71 28.17
C SER A 18 41.32 64.03 28.49
N PRO A 19 40.23 64.79 28.71
CA PRO A 19 38.89 64.21 28.87
C PRO A 19 38.46 63.38 27.65
N ASP A 20 39.02 63.64 26.46
CA ASP A 20 38.71 62.91 25.22
C ASP A 20 39.51 61.60 25.07
N ALA A 21 40.56 61.37 25.87
CA ALA A 21 41.45 60.22 25.73
C ALA A 21 40.73 58.85 25.82
N PRO A 22 39.76 58.65 26.74
CA PRO A 22 38.96 57.42 26.78
C PRO A 22 38.18 57.18 25.48
N ASP A 23 37.54 58.22 24.94
CA ASP A 23 36.72 58.14 23.72
C ASP A 23 37.55 57.71 22.52
N VAL A 24 38.69 58.36 22.35
CA VAL A 24 39.61 58.09 21.23
C VAL A 24 40.23 56.69 21.36
N LEU A 25 40.66 56.29 22.57
CA LEU A 25 41.24 54.96 22.78
C LEU A 25 40.21 53.85 22.54
N PHE A 26 38.98 54.07 23.03
CA PHE A 26 37.89 53.13 22.83
C PHE A 26 37.57 52.98 21.34
N LYS A 27 37.55 54.08 20.59
CA LYS A 27 37.34 54.05 19.15
C LYS A 27 38.43 53.28 18.40
N ALA A 28 39.69 53.43 18.82
CA ALA A 28 40.78 52.61 18.28
C ALA A 28 40.50 51.11 18.50
N GLY A 29 40.08 50.73 19.71
CA GLY A 29 39.70 49.36 20.05
C GLY A 29 38.57 48.79 19.18
N GLU A 30 37.52 49.58 18.92
CA GLU A 30 36.43 49.18 18.01
C GLU A 30 36.94 48.94 16.59
N ILE A 31 37.77 49.84 16.05
CA ILE A 31 38.28 49.71 14.67
C ILE A 31 39.22 48.51 14.56
N TYR A 32 40.11 48.27 15.54
CA TYR A 32 40.94 47.07 15.56
C TYR A 32 40.09 45.79 15.62
N GLY A 33 38.98 45.80 16.36
CA GLY A 33 38.02 44.70 16.41
C GLY A 33 37.38 44.42 15.05
N LEU A 34 36.99 45.47 14.31
CA LEU A 34 36.47 45.36 12.94
C LEU A 34 37.53 44.81 11.97
N LEU A 35 38.79 45.19 12.17
CA LEU A 35 39.93 44.71 11.38
C LEU A 35 40.40 43.30 11.79
N LYS A 36 39.84 42.73 12.87
CA LYS A 36 40.26 41.45 13.47
C LYS A 36 41.73 41.42 13.88
N ASP A 37 42.29 42.58 14.21
CA ASP A 37 43.64 42.71 14.77
C ASP A 37 43.58 42.44 16.28
N TRP A 38 43.50 41.16 16.65
CA TRP A 38 43.24 40.72 18.03
C TRP A 38 44.35 41.11 19.01
N GLU A 39 45.61 41.17 18.55
CA GLU A 39 46.72 41.66 19.38
C GLU A 39 46.50 43.12 19.75
N SER A 40 46.15 43.97 18.78
CA SER A 40 45.86 45.38 19.03
C SER A 40 44.59 45.59 19.86
N VAL A 41 43.54 44.77 19.64
CA VAL A 41 42.33 44.79 20.50
C VAL A 41 42.70 44.49 21.95
N SER A 42 43.48 43.43 22.20
CA SER A 42 43.92 43.06 23.55
C SER A 42 44.72 44.19 24.20
N ARG A 43 45.74 44.71 23.50
CA ARG A 43 46.61 45.81 23.99
C ARG A 43 45.83 47.08 24.34
N VAL A 44 44.97 47.54 23.44
CA VAL A 44 44.19 48.78 23.61
C VAL A 44 43.19 48.64 24.75
N ASN A 45 42.46 47.53 24.84
CA ASN A 45 41.48 47.32 25.90
C ASN A 45 42.11 47.07 27.27
N GLN A 46 43.29 46.45 27.34
CA GLN A 46 44.08 46.38 28.58
C GLN A 46 44.52 47.76 29.05
N THR A 47 44.98 48.61 28.11
CA THR A 47 45.35 49.99 28.42
C THR A 47 44.14 50.77 28.91
N PHE A 48 42.99 50.62 28.24
CA PHE A 48 41.74 51.24 28.65
C PHE A 48 41.34 50.80 30.07
N ALA A 49 41.31 49.49 30.35
CA ALA A 49 40.95 48.98 31.68
C ALA A 49 41.89 49.46 32.79
N ARG A 50 43.19 49.64 32.49
CA ARG A 50 44.19 50.13 33.45
C ARG A 50 44.08 51.63 33.71
N LYS A 51 43.83 52.43 32.67
CA LYS A 51 43.88 53.90 32.76
C LYS A 51 42.52 54.54 32.99
N PHE A 52 41.46 53.92 32.47
CA PHE A 52 40.09 54.44 32.48
C PHE A 52 39.11 53.44 33.12
N GLY A 53 39.58 52.63 34.07
CA GLY A 53 38.79 51.60 34.75
C GLY A 53 37.57 52.11 35.53
N ASN A 54 37.53 53.42 35.83
CA ASN A 54 36.41 54.07 36.52
C ASN A 54 35.26 54.42 35.57
N ASP A 55 35.45 54.29 34.26
CA ASP A 55 34.40 54.49 33.25
C ASP A 55 33.42 53.31 33.28
N ALA A 56 32.38 53.44 34.11
CA ALA A 56 31.41 52.39 34.35
C ALA A 56 30.58 52.01 33.11
N ASP A 57 30.51 52.88 32.09
CA ASP A 57 29.75 52.64 30.87
C ASP A 57 30.52 51.80 29.85
N ARG A 58 31.86 51.88 29.86
CA ARG A 58 32.71 51.25 28.84
C ARG A 58 33.62 50.16 29.38
N ILE A 59 33.87 50.12 30.67
CA ILE A 59 34.78 49.14 31.26
C ILE A 59 34.35 47.69 30.99
N ILE A 60 33.05 47.38 31.04
CA ILE A 60 32.52 46.04 30.77
C ILE A 60 32.79 45.65 29.32
N GLN A 61 32.53 46.57 28.37
CA GLN A 61 32.84 46.36 26.95
C GLN A 61 34.33 46.12 26.74
N ALA A 62 35.20 46.93 27.35
CA ALA A 62 36.64 46.78 27.21
C ALA A 62 37.14 45.43 27.74
N LEU A 63 36.69 45.03 28.94
CA LEU A 63 37.04 43.75 29.53
C LEU A 63 36.54 42.56 28.67
N CYS A 64 35.30 42.65 28.18
CA CYS A 64 34.72 41.65 27.28
C CYS A 64 35.51 41.51 25.97
N MET A 65 35.80 42.64 25.30
CA MET A 65 36.52 42.65 24.03
C MET A 65 37.97 42.15 24.18
N ASN A 66 38.63 42.46 25.28
CA ASN A 66 39.95 41.88 25.60
C ASN A 66 39.86 40.36 25.76
N GLY A 67 38.87 39.86 26.50
CA GLY A 67 38.66 38.41 26.67
C GLY A 67 38.38 37.70 25.35
N ILE A 68 37.56 38.29 24.48
CA ILE A 68 37.30 37.76 23.12
C ILE A 68 38.57 37.78 22.28
N ALA A 69 39.37 38.84 22.35
CA ALA A 69 40.63 38.91 21.62
C ALA A 69 41.61 37.82 22.05
N LEU A 70 41.70 37.53 23.35
CA LEU A 70 42.50 36.41 23.88
C LEU A 70 41.98 35.06 23.38
N TYR A 71 40.66 34.87 23.34
CA TYR A 71 40.06 33.65 22.79
C TYR A 71 40.40 33.46 21.31
N MET A 72 40.29 34.52 20.51
CA MET A 72 40.64 34.50 19.09
C MET A 72 42.15 34.28 18.83
N GLN A 73 42.99 34.46 19.85
CA GLN A 73 44.43 34.15 19.84
C GLN A 73 44.74 32.72 20.36
N ASN A 74 43.71 31.89 20.61
CA ASN A 74 43.82 30.56 21.21
C ASN A 74 44.31 30.54 22.68
N ASN A 75 44.29 31.69 23.38
CA ASN A 75 44.65 31.78 24.79
C ASN A 75 43.41 31.58 25.67
N GLU A 76 42.79 30.40 25.60
CA GLU A 76 41.48 30.10 26.20
C GLU A 76 41.42 30.29 27.72
N SER A 77 42.45 29.85 28.44
CA SER A 77 42.50 29.97 29.91
C SER A 77 42.54 31.44 30.35
N GLU A 78 43.35 32.26 29.69
CA GLU A 78 43.43 33.70 29.97
C GLU A 78 42.16 34.42 29.52
N ALA A 79 41.57 34.01 28.41
CA ALA A 79 40.30 34.52 27.92
C ALA A 79 39.20 34.33 28.96
N ILE A 80 39.05 33.13 29.54
CA ILE A 80 38.05 32.86 30.60
C ILE A 80 38.27 33.79 31.80
N VAL A 81 39.51 33.88 32.31
CA VAL A 81 39.84 34.77 33.44
C VAL A 81 39.46 36.22 33.13
N GLN A 82 39.74 36.68 31.91
CA GLN A 82 39.44 38.04 31.49
C GLN A 82 37.94 38.30 31.29
N LEU A 83 37.19 37.33 30.77
CA LEU A 83 35.74 37.40 30.60
C LEU A 83 35.03 37.35 31.96
N GLU A 84 35.52 36.54 32.90
CA GLU A 84 35.02 36.51 34.29
C GLU A 84 35.22 37.85 35.01
N LYS A 85 36.32 38.56 34.75
CA LYS A 85 36.49 39.93 35.25
C LYS A 85 35.37 40.85 34.77
N ALA A 86 34.94 40.75 33.51
CA ALA A 86 33.82 41.54 33.02
C ALA A 86 32.52 41.24 33.80
N ILE A 87 32.27 39.97 34.12
CA ILE A 87 31.10 39.53 34.91
C ILE A 87 31.17 40.04 36.35
N VAL A 88 32.34 39.91 37.00
CA VAL A 88 32.55 40.37 38.37
C VAL A 88 32.43 41.89 38.45
N THR A 89 32.99 42.63 37.48
CA THR A 89 32.83 44.09 37.41
C THR A 89 31.37 44.48 37.24
N PHE A 90 30.63 43.79 36.35
CA PHE A 90 29.19 44.03 36.17
C PHE A 90 28.40 43.86 37.48
N SER A 91 28.67 42.81 38.26
CA SER A 91 27.98 42.57 39.54
C SER A 91 28.23 43.63 40.61
N LYS A 92 29.25 44.49 40.43
CA LYS A 92 29.56 45.60 41.35
C LYS A 92 28.93 46.93 40.92
N ILE A 93 28.39 47.02 39.70
CA ILE A 93 27.70 48.21 39.20
C ILE A 93 26.29 48.21 39.78
N LYS A 94 25.93 49.29 40.48
CA LYS A 94 24.62 49.43 41.13
C LYS A 94 23.47 49.52 40.11
N ASP A 95 23.66 50.34 39.07
CA ASP A 95 22.66 50.64 38.05
C ASP A 95 23.26 50.39 36.64
N PRO A 96 23.38 49.13 36.20
CA PRO A 96 24.03 48.82 34.93
C PRO A 96 23.17 49.24 33.73
N SER A 97 23.79 49.91 32.75
CA SER A 97 23.17 50.24 31.47
C SER A 97 22.85 49.00 30.64
N THR A 98 21.98 49.15 29.62
CA THR A 98 21.69 48.08 28.65
C THR A 98 22.95 47.63 27.91
N VAL A 99 23.90 48.55 27.67
CA VAL A 99 25.20 48.24 27.07
C VAL A 99 26.03 47.35 27.99
N ASN A 100 26.07 47.67 29.30
CA ASN A 100 26.73 46.83 30.29
C ASN A 100 26.13 45.42 30.30
N MET A 101 24.80 45.30 30.33
CA MET A 101 24.13 43.99 30.25
C MET A 101 24.49 43.23 28.98
N PHE A 102 24.51 43.91 27.82
CA PHE A 102 24.82 43.31 26.53
C PHE A 102 26.23 42.73 26.49
N TYR A 103 27.25 43.49 26.92
CA TYR A 103 28.63 43.01 26.90
C TYR A 103 28.90 41.98 27.99
N THR A 104 28.20 42.01 29.13
CA THR A 104 28.27 40.92 30.11
C THR A 104 27.62 39.64 29.56
N ALA A 105 26.45 39.73 28.94
CA ALA A 105 25.80 38.58 28.29
C ALA A 105 26.71 37.98 27.21
N ARG A 106 27.33 38.83 26.37
CA ARG A 106 28.32 38.42 25.37
C ARG A 106 29.54 37.75 26.00
N ALA A 107 30.04 38.26 27.13
CA ALA A 107 31.17 37.65 27.83
C ALA A 107 30.84 36.25 28.37
N VAL A 108 29.69 36.12 29.06
CA VAL A 108 29.19 34.83 29.56
C VAL A 108 28.98 33.85 28.40
N PHE A 109 28.40 34.32 27.30
CA PHE A 109 28.18 33.52 26.10
C PHE A 109 29.50 33.01 25.51
N THR A 110 30.52 33.87 25.43
CA THR A 110 31.85 33.51 24.93
C THR A 110 32.52 32.45 25.82
N ILE A 111 32.37 32.53 27.15
CA ILE A 111 32.82 31.46 28.06
C ILE A 111 32.13 30.13 27.71
N GLY A 112 30.84 30.17 27.39
CA GLY A 112 30.10 29.01 26.89
C GLY A 112 30.69 28.43 25.60
N GLU A 113 31.03 29.28 24.62
CA GLU A 113 31.67 28.86 23.36
C GLU A 113 33.04 28.22 23.58
N ILE A 114 33.85 28.74 24.52
CA ILE A 114 35.15 28.15 24.88
C ILE A 114 34.96 26.74 25.43
N TYR A 115 34.06 26.56 26.42
CA TYR A 115 33.82 25.22 26.99
C TYR A 115 33.17 24.26 25.99
N HIS A 116 32.30 24.75 25.11
CA HIS A 116 31.74 23.95 24.01
C HIS A 116 32.86 23.46 23.08
N SER A 117 33.75 24.34 22.64
CA SER A 117 34.89 23.97 21.79
C SER A 117 35.85 22.98 22.48
N GLN A 118 36.10 23.18 23.78
CA GLN A 118 36.87 22.22 24.57
C GLN A 118 36.19 20.84 24.63
N MET A 119 34.87 20.79 24.82
CA MET A 119 34.09 19.55 24.81
C MET A 119 34.24 18.81 23.48
N ASP A 120 34.13 19.52 22.36
CA ASP A 120 34.19 18.92 21.02
C ASP A 120 35.55 18.29 20.71
N ARG A 121 36.64 18.89 21.21
CA ARG A 121 38.00 18.34 21.07
C ARG A 121 38.24 17.06 21.88
N VAL A 122 37.38 16.73 22.85
CA VAL A 122 37.48 15.45 23.58
C VAL A 122 36.96 14.32 22.69
N ALA A 123 37.90 13.54 22.14
CA ALA A 123 37.62 12.33 21.36
C ALA A 123 37.48 11.09 22.27
N LEU A 124 36.48 10.26 22.00
CA LEU A 124 36.19 9.04 22.77
C LEU A 124 36.89 7.83 22.14
N SER A 125 37.78 7.20 22.90
CA SER A 125 38.52 5.99 22.50
C SER A 125 37.73 4.71 22.72
N SER A 126 38.17 3.60 22.11
CA SER A 126 37.53 2.27 22.26
C SER A 126 37.93 1.50 23.52
N GLN A 127 38.89 2.00 24.32
CA GLN A 127 39.46 1.28 25.47
C GLN A 127 38.78 1.69 26.78
N GLY A 128 38.18 0.73 27.49
CA GLY A 128 37.26 0.95 28.62
C GLY A 128 37.66 2.02 29.65
N ASN A 129 38.84 1.91 30.28
CA ASN A 129 39.26 2.89 31.31
C ASN A 129 39.48 4.29 30.74
N ASN A 130 40.00 4.39 29.52
CA ASN A 130 40.22 5.68 28.84
C ASN A 130 38.88 6.28 28.40
N TYR A 131 37.97 5.46 27.85
CA TYR A 131 36.63 5.86 27.45
C TYR A 131 35.87 6.51 28.61
N LYS A 132 35.82 5.85 29.78
CA LYS A 132 35.08 6.37 30.94
C LYS A 132 35.65 7.72 31.40
N LYS A 133 36.97 7.86 31.47
CA LYS A 133 37.63 9.12 31.86
C LYS A 133 37.34 10.24 30.85
N GLN A 134 37.43 9.94 29.56
CA GLN A 134 37.14 10.90 28.49
C GLN A 134 35.66 11.32 28.48
N LEU A 135 34.74 10.38 28.68
CA LEU A 135 33.31 10.67 28.76
C LEU A 135 32.97 11.55 29.97
N THR A 136 33.58 11.28 31.14
CA THR A 136 33.45 12.16 32.32
C THR A 136 33.95 13.57 32.02
N GLN A 137 35.15 13.70 31.46
CA GLN A 137 35.71 15.01 31.09
C GLN A 137 34.80 15.76 30.10
N LYS A 138 34.29 15.07 29.07
CA LYS A 138 33.37 15.65 28.09
C LYS A 138 32.06 16.12 28.75
N SER A 139 31.52 15.33 29.68
CA SER A 139 30.32 15.68 30.45
C SER A 139 30.52 16.88 31.38
N GLU A 140 31.69 17.01 32.02
CA GLU A 140 32.03 18.19 32.82
C GLU A 140 32.08 19.47 31.97
N LEU A 141 32.68 19.39 30.77
CA LEU A 141 32.73 20.50 29.83
C LEU A 141 31.34 20.87 29.28
N LEU A 142 30.51 19.87 28.98
CA LEU A 142 29.10 20.04 28.64
C LEU A 142 28.38 20.86 29.72
N ASN A 143 28.51 20.48 30.99
CA ASN A 143 27.86 21.17 32.11
C ASN A 143 28.34 22.62 32.27
N LYS A 144 29.64 22.87 32.06
CA LYS A 144 30.19 24.24 32.09
C LYS A 144 29.64 25.10 30.96
N ALA A 145 29.59 24.59 29.74
CA ALA A 145 29.01 25.30 28.59
C ALA A 145 27.51 25.57 28.78
N LEU A 146 26.76 24.56 29.23
CA LEU A 146 25.33 24.65 29.53
C LEU A 146 25.04 25.73 30.58
N SER A 147 25.81 25.73 31.68
CA SER A 147 25.68 26.73 32.75
C SER A 147 25.89 28.15 32.21
N SER A 148 26.91 28.34 31.37
CA SER A 148 27.19 29.63 30.73
C SER A 148 26.04 30.08 29.83
N TYR A 149 25.59 29.26 28.87
CA TYR A 149 24.46 29.64 28.01
C TYR A 149 23.16 29.88 28.78
N THR A 150 22.88 29.09 29.83
CA THR A 150 21.72 29.30 30.69
C THR A 150 21.79 30.64 31.44
N ARG A 151 22.99 31.07 31.85
CA ARG A 151 23.20 32.39 32.47
C ARG A 151 22.95 33.53 31.49
N VAL A 152 23.23 33.35 30.21
CA VAL A 152 22.98 34.37 29.16
C VAL A 152 21.48 34.69 29.06
N ILE A 153 20.61 33.67 29.18
CA ILE A 153 19.15 33.84 29.14
C ILE A 153 18.65 34.78 30.24
N LYS A 154 19.31 34.79 31.42
CA LYS A 154 18.92 35.64 32.56
C LYS A 154 19.05 37.14 32.30
N PHE A 155 19.81 37.56 31.28
CA PHE A 155 19.91 38.97 30.90
C PHE A 155 18.69 39.48 30.14
N ASN A 156 17.77 38.59 29.69
CA ASN A 156 16.54 38.94 28.98
C ASN A 156 16.75 39.85 27.76
N LEU A 157 17.89 39.68 27.07
CA LEU A 157 18.18 40.39 25.82
C LEU A 157 17.79 39.49 24.65
N SER A 158 16.75 39.86 23.89
CA SER A 158 16.13 38.99 22.88
C SER A 158 17.14 38.31 21.94
N GLU A 159 18.10 39.07 21.39
CA GLU A 159 19.16 38.55 20.49
C GLU A 159 20.03 37.48 21.17
N TRP A 160 20.35 37.67 22.44
CA TRP A 160 21.19 36.73 23.19
C TRP A 160 20.39 35.54 23.72
N THR A 161 19.13 35.73 24.06
CA THR A 161 18.24 34.68 24.56
C THR A 161 18.01 33.62 23.48
N THR A 162 17.57 34.02 22.29
CA THR A 162 17.31 33.06 21.18
C THR A 162 18.60 32.35 20.75
N ARG A 163 19.71 33.08 20.70
CA ARG A 163 21.04 32.53 20.42
C ARG A 163 21.47 31.51 21.47
N ALA A 164 21.34 31.83 22.76
CA ALA A 164 21.73 30.95 23.85
C ALA A 164 20.90 29.68 23.90
N ILE A 165 19.57 29.78 23.75
CA ILE A 165 18.69 28.60 23.71
C ILE A 165 19.05 27.71 22.52
N SER A 166 19.27 28.29 21.33
CA SER A 166 19.71 27.54 20.15
C SER A 166 21.04 26.83 20.39
N GLN A 167 21.99 27.48 21.05
CA GLN A 167 23.30 26.86 21.34
C GLN A 167 23.24 25.79 22.41
N ILE A 168 22.31 25.86 23.36
CA ILE A 168 22.09 24.75 24.30
C ILE A 168 21.62 23.50 23.54
N GLY A 169 20.70 23.68 22.59
CA GLY A 169 20.28 22.59 21.70
C GLY A 169 21.48 21.99 20.94
N GLN A 170 22.23 22.83 20.22
CA GLN A 170 23.42 22.43 19.46
C GLN A 170 24.49 21.76 20.34
N LEU A 171 24.69 22.23 21.57
CA LEU A 171 25.62 21.64 22.54
C LEU A 171 25.28 20.19 22.88
N TYR A 172 24.00 19.86 23.06
CA TYR A 172 23.57 18.46 23.25
C TYR A 172 23.72 17.65 21.96
N GLU A 173 23.47 18.26 20.79
CA GLU A 173 23.71 17.59 19.51
C GLU A 173 25.17 17.19 19.33
N ASP A 174 26.10 18.12 19.57
CA ASP A 174 27.54 17.88 19.38
C ASP A 174 28.09 16.89 20.40
N PHE A 175 27.54 16.88 21.62
CA PHE A 175 27.83 15.84 22.60
C PHE A 175 27.41 14.44 22.10
N ALA A 176 26.19 14.31 21.57
CA ALA A 176 25.68 13.07 21.00
C ALA A 176 26.49 12.61 19.78
N LEU A 177 26.85 13.55 18.90
CA LEU A 177 27.71 13.29 17.74
C LEU A 177 29.10 12.82 18.17
N GLY A 178 29.61 13.32 19.30
CA GLY A 178 30.85 12.84 19.91
C GLY A 178 30.77 11.36 20.35
N ILE A 179 29.63 10.95 20.93
CA ILE A 179 29.35 9.53 21.26
C ILE A 179 29.25 8.70 19.99
N PHE A 180 28.50 9.18 19.00
CA PHE A 180 28.33 8.48 17.73
C PHE A 180 29.66 8.25 16.99
N LYS A 181 30.56 9.23 17.01
CA LYS A 181 31.89 9.18 16.38
C LYS A 181 32.93 8.40 17.19
N GLN A 182 32.57 7.80 18.32
CA GLN A 182 33.51 7.03 19.13
C GLN A 182 34.18 5.92 18.32
N GLN A 183 35.43 5.62 18.67
CA GLN A 183 36.20 4.57 17.99
C GLN A 183 35.55 3.20 18.20
N ARG A 184 35.40 2.44 17.10
CA ARG A 184 34.91 1.05 17.11
C ARG A 184 36.08 0.09 17.13
N ASN A 185 35.95 -1.02 17.87
CA ASN A 185 36.96 -2.08 17.85
C ASN A 185 36.71 -2.99 16.63
N PRO A 186 37.61 -3.03 15.63
CA PRO A 186 37.40 -3.84 14.43
C PRO A 186 37.39 -5.35 14.70
N SER A 187 37.91 -5.80 15.85
CA SER A 187 37.98 -7.21 16.23
C SER A 187 36.80 -7.66 17.11
N SER A 188 35.74 -6.86 17.27
CA SER A 188 34.58 -7.22 18.09
C SER A 188 33.73 -8.32 17.44
N THR A 189 33.12 -9.19 18.25
CA THR A 189 32.11 -10.12 17.75
C THR A 189 30.85 -9.38 17.28
N PHE A 190 30.00 -10.06 16.50
CA PHE A 190 28.73 -9.47 16.06
C PHE A 190 27.85 -9.01 17.23
N GLU A 191 27.70 -9.84 18.27
CA GLU A 191 26.91 -9.52 19.46
C GLU A 191 27.46 -8.30 20.19
N GLN A 192 28.79 -8.18 20.28
CA GLN A 192 29.46 -7.03 20.88
C GLN A 192 29.25 -5.77 20.04
N GLN A 193 29.35 -5.88 18.71
CA GLN A 193 29.10 -4.77 17.80
C GLN A 193 27.64 -4.30 17.88
N LEU A 194 26.68 -5.24 17.85
CA LEU A 194 25.26 -4.91 17.94
C LEU A 194 24.91 -4.24 19.28
N ALA A 195 25.44 -4.75 20.39
CA ALA A 195 25.24 -4.15 21.71
C ALA A 195 25.85 -2.73 21.80
N LEU A 196 27.03 -2.53 21.21
CA LEU A 196 27.67 -1.22 21.14
C LEU A 196 26.83 -0.23 20.32
N GLU A 197 26.45 -0.59 19.10
CA GLU A 197 25.67 0.29 18.22
C GLU A 197 24.28 0.57 18.81
N LEU A 198 23.66 -0.38 19.51
CA LEU A 198 22.42 -0.15 20.25
C LEU A 198 22.62 0.87 21.38
N GLY A 199 23.69 0.74 22.16
CA GLY A 199 24.03 1.70 23.21
C GLY A 199 24.29 3.10 22.66
N ILE A 200 24.96 3.20 21.50
CA ILE A 200 25.14 4.46 20.78
C ILE A 200 23.79 5.03 20.34
N ALA A 201 22.93 4.22 19.70
CA ALA A 201 21.63 4.67 19.22
C ALA A 201 20.76 5.21 20.37
N GLN A 202 20.72 4.51 21.50
CA GLN A 202 19.99 4.95 22.71
C GLN A 202 20.56 6.25 23.28
N ALA A 203 21.88 6.37 23.39
CA ALA A 203 22.51 7.60 23.88
C ALA A 203 22.27 8.78 22.95
N VAL A 204 22.30 8.56 21.63
CA VAL A 204 22.00 9.59 20.63
C VAL A 204 20.53 9.98 20.69
N GLU A 205 19.59 9.03 20.75
CA GLU A 205 18.16 9.29 20.93
C GLU A 205 17.93 10.15 22.18
N GLN A 206 18.50 9.76 23.33
CA GLN A 206 18.34 10.50 24.58
C GLN A 206 18.85 11.95 24.46
N MET A 207 20.01 12.17 23.85
CA MET A 207 20.56 13.50 23.71
C MET A 207 19.83 14.33 22.65
N PHE A 208 19.43 13.72 21.54
CA PHE A 208 18.72 14.41 20.46
C PHE A 208 17.28 14.74 20.85
N ILE A 209 16.53 13.76 21.37
CA ILE A 209 15.07 13.85 21.56
C ILE A 209 14.72 14.41 22.93
N ASP A 210 15.34 13.91 24.00
CA ASP A 210 14.97 14.35 25.35
C ASP A 210 15.64 15.67 25.74
N LYS A 211 16.79 16.00 25.13
CA LYS A 211 17.59 17.19 25.48
C LYS A 211 17.60 18.24 24.37
N ALA A 212 18.24 17.99 23.24
CA ALA A 212 18.46 19.00 22.20
C ALA A 212 17.14 19.53 21.63
N LEU A 213 16.24 18.62 21.24
CA LEU A 213 14.95 18.93 20.65
C LEU A 213 14.08 19.80 21.56
N TYR A 214 14.09 19.54 22.89
CA TYR A 214 13.40 20.37 23.86
C TYR A 214 13.81 21.84 23.74
N TYR A 215 15.12 22.14 23.74
CA TYR A 215 15.59 23.52 23.66
C TYR A 215 15.31 24.16 22.29
N HIS A 216 15.46 23.42 21.19
CA HIS A 216 15.09 23.94 19.87
C HIS A 216 13.61 24.26 19.78
N GLU A 217 12.74 23.40 20.32
CA GLU A 217 11.30 23.63 20.34
C GLU A 217 10.95 24.84 21.22
N GLN A 218 11.58 24.99 22.40
CA GLN A 218 11.40 26.18 23.25
C GLN A 218 11.82 27.46 22.51
N ASN A 219 12.91 27.42 21.74
CA ASN A 219 13.37 28.57 20.97
C ASN A 219 12.36 28.97 19.89
N VAL A 220 11.78 27.98 19.19
CA VAL A 220 10.74 28.21 18.19
C VAL A 220 9.46 28.75 18.83
N LYS A 221 9.03 28.19 19.97
CA LYS A 221 7.89 28.69 20.75
C LYS A 221 8.09 30.13 21.19
N LEU A 222 9.28 30.48 21.68
CA LEU A 222 9.64 31.84 22.04
C LEU A 222 9.58 32.77 20.82
N GLY A 223 10.16 32.35 19.69
CA GLY A 223 10.13 33.09 18.44
C GLY A 223 8.70 33.39 17.96
N ILE A 224 7.80 32.41 18.04
CA ILE A 224 6.38 32.59 17.71
C ILE A 224 5.71 33.56 18.70
N LYS A 225 5.89 33.35 20.00
CA LYS A 225 5.24 34.13 21.06
C LYS A 225 5.63 35.61 21.02
N GLU A 226 6.91 35.89 20.82
CA GLU A 226 7.48 37.25 20.87
C GLU A 226 7.66 37.85 19.47
N ASN A 227 7.17 37.17 18.42
CA ASN A 227 7.32 37.57 17.01
C ASN A 227 8.79 37.82 16.59
N ILE A 228 9.70 36.96 17.04
CA ILE A 228 11.13 36.99 16.71
C ILE A 228 11.42 35.96 15.63
N ASN A 229 11.95 36.42 14.50
CA ASN A 229 12.28 35.57 13.35
C ASN A 229 13.76 35.67 12.94
N ASP A 230 14.66 35.53 13.92
CA ASP A 230 16.09 35.58 13.67
C ASP A 230 16.66 34.26 13.11
N LYS A 231 17.96 34.27 12.77
CA LYS A 231 18.64 33.09 12.24
C LYS A 231 18.66 31.90 13.23
N TYR A 232 18.63 32.13 14.54
CA TYR A 232 18.74 31.09 15.57
C TYR A 232 17.41 30.37 15.79
N VAL A 233 16.29 31.12 15.74
CA VAL A 233 14.94 30.56 15.69
C VAL A 233 14.77 29.72 14.43
N GLN A 234 15.21 30.22 13.27
CA GLN A 234 15.15 29.48 12.00
C GLN A 234 16.02 28.21 12.00
N LEU A 235 17.23 28.28 12.57
CA LEU A 235 18.07 27.09 12.76
C LEU A 235 17.38 26.06 13.66
N SER A 236 16.83 26.51 14.79
CA SER A 236 16.12 25.64 15.72
C SER A 236 14.88 25.00 15.09
N LYS A 237 14.15 25.74 14.25
CA LYS A 237 13.00 25.22 13.50
C LYS A 237 13.39 24.05 12.59
N LYS A 238 14.51 24.15 11.87
CA LYS A 238 15.03 23.05 11.03
C LYS A 238 15.44 21.81 11.85
N LYS A 239 15.88 22.00 13.09
CA LYS A 239 16.27 20.89 13.96
C LYS A 239 15.09 20.04 14.43
N LEU A 240 13.86 20.58 14.39
CA LEU A 240 12.66 19.87 14.83
C LEU A 240 12.34 18.62 13.98
N THR A 241 12.66 18.63 12.69
CA THR A 241 12.50 17.48 11.79
C THR A 241 13.80 16.70 11.64
N TYR A 242 14.94 17.38 11.62
CA TYR A 242 16.26 16.75 11.49
C TYR A 242 16.58 15.76 12.61
N LEU A 243 16.41 16.15 13.87
CA LEU A 243 16.88 15.34 15.01
C LEU A 243 16.12 14.01 15.15
N PRO A 244 14.77 13.98 15.12
CA PRO A 244 14.04 12.71 15.15
C PRO A 244 14.32 11.83 13.93
N TYR A 245 14.50 12.44 12.75
CA TYR A 245 14.85 11.69 11.55
C TYR A 245 16.20 10.96 11.70
N ILE A 246 17.26 11.66 12.09
CA ILE A 246 18.59 11.04 12.26
C ILE A 246 18.57 9.97 13.36
N ALA A 247 17.85 10.21 14.46
CA ALA A 247 17.70 9.21 15.51
C ALA A 247 17.04 7.92 14.97
N ALA A 248 16.01 8.04 14.13
CA ALA A 248 15.38 6.89 13.48
C ALA A 248 16.34 6.13 12.54
N GLU A 249 17.15 6.84 11.74
CA GLU A 249 18.12 6.22 10.82
C GLU A 249 19.20 5.42 11.55
N ASN A 250 19.57 5.81 12.78
CA ASN A 250 20.48 5.01 13.61
C ASN A 250 19.86 3.66 13.99
N TYR A 251 18.56 3.62 14.31
CA TYR A 251 17.85 2.36 14.57
C TYR A 251 17.68 1.51 13.32
N LEU A 252 17.41 2.12 12.15
CA LEU A 252 17.36 1.39 10.89
C LEU A 252 18.72 0.79 10.51
N SER A 253 19.83 1.43 10.87
CA SER A 253 21.17 0.88 10.69
C SER A 253 21.36 -0.42 11.49
N LEU A 254 20.78 -0.54 12.70
CA LEU A 254 20.79 -1.78 13.49
C LEU A 254 19.99 -2.91 12.81
N VAL A 255 18.89 -2.56 12.14
CA VAL A 255 18.10 -3.52 11.34
C VAL A 255 18.96 -4.09 10.22
N GLU A 256 19.68 -3.23 9.49
CA GLU A 256 20.55 -3.65 8.37
C GLU A 256 21.74 -4.51 8.84
N ILE A 257 22.37 -4.13 9.96
CA ILE A 257 23.44 -4.93 10.59
C ILE A 257 22.91 -6.32 10.95
N THR A 258 21.72 -6.40 11.56
CA THR A 258 21.12 -7.67 11.97
C THR A 258 20.76 -8.55 10.77
N LYS A 259 20.14 -7.97 9.73
CA LYS A 259 19.75 -8.70 8.51
C LYS A 259 20.96 -9.30 7.80
N LYS A 260 22.03 -8.53 7.59
CA LYS A 260 23.25 -8.99 6.90
C LYS A 260 23.86 -10.22 7.56
N THR A 261 23.92 -10.25 8.89
CA THR A 261 24.48 -11.38 9.63
C THR A 261 23.59 -12.63 9.52
N THR A 262 22.27 -12.45 9.54
CA THR A 262 21.32 -13.57 9.43
C THR A 262 21.25 -14.18 8.03
N ALA A 263 21.70 -13.51 6.96
CA ALA A 263 21.59 -14.02 5.59
C ALA A 263 22.46 -15.25 5.27
N SER A 264 23.38 -15.65 6.14
CA SER A 264 24.52 -16.55 5.84
C SER A 264 24.23 -18.06 5.70
N GLN A 265 22.98 -18.51 5.75
CA GLN A 265 22.62 -19.94 5.58
C GLN A 265 21.25 -20.10 4.92
N SER A 266 21.17 -20.82 3.79
CA SER A 266 19.90 -21.25 3.19
C SER A 266 19.36 -22.43 4.02
N LEU A 267 18.30 -22.17 4.78
CA LEU A 267 17.58 -23.20 5.51
C LEU A 267 16.28 -23.51 4.78
N GLU A 268 15.84 -24.77 4.82
CA GLU A 268 14.57 -25.21 4.23
C GLU A 268 13.53 -25.53 5.31
N GLY A 269 12.24 -25.45 4.93
CA GLY A 269 11.11 -25.82 5.79
C GLY A 269 11.09 -25.09 7.14
N PHE A 270 10.83 -25.83 8.22
CA PHE A 270 10.68 -25.28 9.57
C PHE A 270 11.92 -24.55 10.10
N ALA A 271 13.13 -24.93 9.66
CA ALA A 271 14.35 -24.24 10.05
C ALA A 271 14.40 -22.81 9.48
N SER A 272 13.85 -22.60 8.27
CA SER A 272 13.69 -21.28 7.66
C SER A 272 12.69 -20.41 8.41
N ILE A 273 11.57 -21.00 8.86
CA ILE A 273 10.56 -20.32 9.70
C ILE A 273 11.19 -19.86 11.01
N ALA A 274 11.84 -20.77 11.75
CA ALA A 274 12.45 -20.48 13.03
C ALA A 274 13.51 -19.36 12.90
N LYS A 275 14.33 -19.39 11.85
CA LYS A 275 15.32 -18.36 11.56
C LYS A 275 14.69 -17.00 11.21
N THR A 276 13.64 -16.99 10.40
CA THR A 276 12.90 -15.77 10.05
C THR A 276 12.29 -15.13 11.30
N LEU A 277 11.69 -15.94 12.17
CA LEU A 277 11.13 -15.49 13.45
C LEU A 277 12.21 -14.97 14.40
N GLN A 278 13.34 -15.66 14.52
CA GLN A 278 14.47 -15.20 15.34
C GLN A 278 15.02 -13.86 14.83
N THR A 279 15.09 -13.68 13.51
CA THR A 279 15.52 -12.42 12.90
C THR A 279 14.52 -11.32 13.21
N LEU A 280 13.23 -11.58 13.01
CA LEU A 280 12.14 -10.65 13.30
C LEU A 280 12.16 -10.20 14.77
N GLN A 281 12.28 -11.13 15.71
CA GLN A 281 12.37 -10.82 17.14
C GLN A 281 13.55 -9.91 17.48
N LYS A 282 14.66 -10.02 16.75
CA LYS A 282 15.83 -9.14 16.93
C LYS A 282 15.62 -7.75 16.31
N ILE A 283 14.99 -7.65 15.13
CA ILE A 283 14.85 -6.36 14.42
C ILE A 283 13.60 -5.57 14.80
N ALA A 284 12.52 -6.23 15.27
CA ALA A 284 11.24 -5.59 15.54
C ALA A 284 11.35 -4.42 16.52
N PRO A 285 12.07 -4.51 17.66
CA PRO A 285 12.23 -3.39 18.58
C PRO A 285 12.89 -2.16 17.92
N PHE A 286 13.83 -2.39 16.99
CA PHE A 286 14.51 -1.31 16.28
C PHE A 286 13.60 -0.66 15.23
N GLN A 287 12.80 -1.46 14.52
CA GLN A 287 11.81 -0.95 13.57
C GLN A 287 10.71 -0.14 14.26
N GLU A 288 10.21 -0.62 15.41
CA GLU A 288 9.21 0.11 16.21
C GLU A 288 9.75 1.46 16.67
N LYS A 289 10.99 1.49 17.17
CA LYS A 289 11.68 2.73 17.56
C LYS A 289 11.88 3.69 16.39
N ALA A 290 12.30 3.18 15.24
CA ALA A 290 12.43 4.01 14.03
C ALA A 290 11.08 4.62 13.61
N ILE A 291 9.99 3.83 13.63
CA ILE A 291 8.64 4.32 13.32
C ILE A 291 8.19 5.39 14.31
N GLU A 292 8.41 5.20 15.61
CA GLU A 292 8.09 6.20 16.66
C GLU A 292 8.80 7.54 16.39
N LEU A 293 10.09 7.49 16.08
CA LEU A 293 10.92 8.67 15.83
C LEU A 293 10.57 9.36 14.49
N HIS A 294 10.26 8.60 13.44
CA HIS A 294 9.73 9.18 12.20
C HIS A 294 8.36 9.81 12.43
N LEU A 295 7.46 9.21 13.22
CA LEU A 295 6.19 9.85 13.61
C LEU A 295 6.43 11.16 14.33
N LYS A 296 7.40 11.20 15.25
CA LYS A 296 7.78 12.44 15.95
C LYS A 296 8.27 13.52 14.98
N CYS A 297 9.06 13.15 13.96
CA CYS A 297 9.46 14.05 12.89
C CYS A 297 8.25 14.64 12.16
N LEU A 298 7.30 13.80 11.75
CA LEU A 298 6.10 14.23 11.01
C LEU A 298 5.16 15.09 11.87
N GLU A 299 4.99 14.74 13.14
CA GLU A 299 4.21 15.51 14.12
C GLU A 299 4.76 16.93 14.26
N LEU A 300 6.07 17.06 14.50
CA LEU A 300 6.72 18.36 14.68
C LEU A 300 6.76 19.16 13.38
N GLY A 301 7.07 18.53 12.25
CA GLY A 301 7.04 19.17 10.95
C GLY A 301 5.66 19.72 10.60
N SER A 302 4.60 18.98 10.90
CA SER A 302 3.20 19.44 10.70
C SER A 302 2.84 20.56 11.67
N THR A 303 3.14 20.40 12.96
CA THR A 303 2.81 21.36 14.03
C THR A 303 3.42 22.73 13.79
N TYR A 304 4.69 22.77 13.37
CA TYR A 304 5.43 24.02 13.16
C TYR A 304 5.50 24.45 11.69
N GLN A 305 4.77 23.77 10.79
CA GLN A 305 4.79 24.04 9.35
C GLN A 305 6.23 24.03 8.78
N GLN A 306 7.01 23.03 9.17
CA GLN A 306 8.37 22.78 8.71
C GLN A 306 8.36 21.58 7.76
N ILE A 307 7.97 21.81 6.51
CA ILE A 307 7.93 20.79 5.45
C ILE A 307 9.24 20.89 4.66
N ASP A 308 10.26 20.18 5.12
CA ASP A 308 11.59 20.14 4.50
C ASP A 308 11.98 18.74 4.00
N ASP A 309 13.22 18.59 3.53
CA ASP A 309 13.76 17.32 3.02
C ASP A 309 13.70 16.20 4.09
N PHE A 310 13.91 16.51 5.37
CA PHE A 310 13.86 15.52 6.44
C PHE A 310 12.42 15.08 6.74
N TYR A 311 11.46 16.01 6.70
CA TYR A 311 10.04 15.65 6.77
C TYR A 311 9.64 14.68 5.66
N ASN A 312 10.00 15.00 4.41
CA ASN A 312 9.66 14.15 3.25
C ASN A 312 10.36 12.79 3.30
N LYS A 313 11.63 12.75 3.72
CA LYS A 313 12.37 11.50 3.93
C LYS A 313 11.75 10.66 5.04
N ALA A 314 11.38 11.27 6.17
CA ALA A 314 10.69 10.56 7.25
C ALA A 314 9.35 9.97 6.78
N ALA A 315 8.58 10.71 5.98
CA ALA A 315 7.32 10.25 5.41
C ALA A 315 7.48 9.02 4.51
N SER A 316 8.53 8.96 3.68
CA SER A 316 8.82 7.78 2.86
C SER A 316 9.42 6.63 3.67
N SER A 317 10.30 6.92 4.64
CA SER A 317 10.96 5.90 5.46
C SER A 317 9.99 5.20 6.41
N ILE A 318 9.00 5.91 6.97
CA ILE A 318 8.05 5.32 7.94
C ILE A 318 7.12 4.29 7.28
N THR A 319 6.54 4.63 6.13
CA THR A 319 5.64 3.73 5.39
C THR A 319 6.41 2.51 4.88
N LYS A 320 7.63 2.72 4.37
CA LYS A 320 8.55 1.65 3.96
C LYS A 320 8.91 0.73 5.14
N THR A 321 9.26 1.29 6.29
CA THR A 321 9.61 0.49 7.49
C THR A 321 8.41 -0.30 7.99
N SER A 322 7.24 0.33 8.11
CA SER A 322 5.99 -0.33 8.51
C SER A 322 5.57 -1.43 7.54
N PHE A 323 5.71 -1.18 6.23
CA PHE A 323 5.47 -2.19 5.19
C PHE A 323 6.39 -3.41 5.35
N TYR A 324 7.70 -3.20 5.58
CA TYR A 324 8.63 -4.32 5.76
C TYR A 324 8.36 -5.16 7.02
N VAL A 325 7.83 -4.55 8.09
CA VAL A 325 7.35 -5.31 9.25
C VAL A 325 6.23 -6.27 8.80
N GLY A 326 5.24 -5.77 8.05
CA GLY A 326 4.17 -6.57 7.47
C GLY A 326 4.69 -7.68 6.53
N GLU A 327 5.62 -7.36 5.62
CA GLU A 327 6.23 -8.35 4.72
C GLU A 327 6.96 -9.45 5.49
N THR A 328 7.60 -9.13 6.62
CA THR A 328 8.33 -10.15 7.40
C THR A 328 7.37 -11.18 8.00
N TYR A 329 6.23 -10.74 8.55
CA TYR A 329 5.17 -11.65 9.00
C TYR A 329 4.53 -12.42 7.82
N SER A 330 4.29 -11.74 6.70
CA SER A 330 3.78 -12.35 5.46
C SER A 330 4.71 -13.45 4.93
N ASN A 331 6.03 -13.26 5.03
CA ASN A 331 7.02 -14.24 4.63
C ASN A 331 6.97 -15.50 5.51
N VAL A 332 6.75 -15.37 6.82
CA VAL A 332 6.56 -16.53 7.72
C VAL A 332 5.38 -17.39 7.26
N VAL A 333 4.25 -16.74 6.95
CA VAL A 333 3.04 -17.41 6.43
C VAL A 333 3.33 -18.11 5.10
N THR A 334 4.06 -17.44 4.20
CA THR A 334 4.41 -17.99 2.88
C THR A 334 5.32 -19.21 3.00
N ILE A 335 6.36 -19.15 3.83
CA ILE A 335 7.26 -20.29 4.06
C ILE A 335 6.48 -21.47 4.65
N ALA A 336 5.59 -21.22 5.61
CA ALA A 336 4.78 -22.27 6.22
C ALA A 336 3.82 -22.93 5.22
N ARG A 337 3.16 -22.16 4.35
CA ARG A 337 2.29 -22.68 3.28
C ARG A 337 3.04 -23.44 2.18
N ASN A 338 4.34 -23.22 2.04
CA ASN A 338 5.20 -23.88 1.07
C ASN A 338 6.05 -25.02 1.67
N ALA A 339 5.97 -25.26 2.99
CA ALA A 339 6.76 -26.29 3.65
C ALA A 339 6.28 -27.69 3.22
N PRO A 340 7.15 -28.59 2.72
CA PRO A 340 6.71 -29.87 2.17
C PRO A 340 6.00 -30.73 3.22
N ILE A 341 4.86 -31.31 2.84
CA ILE A 341 4.11 -32.25 3.68
C ILE A 341 4.85 -33.61 3.63
N PRO A 342 5.08 -34.28 4.79
CA PRO A 342 5.77 -35.58 4.82
C PRO A 342 5.13 -36.60 3.86
N GLU A 343 5.95 -37.24 3.02
CA GLU A 343 5.47 -38.19 2.00
C GLU A 343 4.72 -39.38 2.59
N LYS A 344 5.10 -39.80 3.80
CA LYS A 344 4.52 -40.94 4.53
C LYS A 344 3.09 -40.69 5.00
N PHE A 345 2.62 -39.44 5.01
CA PHE A 345 1.27 -39.14 5.48
C PHE A 345 0.22 -39.68 4.51
N ASN A 346 -0.74 -40.42 5.05
CA ASN A 346 -1.92 -40.84 4.31
C ASN A 346 -2.86 -39.63 4.03
N PRO A 347 -3.86 -39.77 3.15
CA PRO A 347 -4.76 -38.65 2.80
C PRO A 347 -5.44 -37.97 4.00
N TYR A 348 -5.80 -38.74 5.04
CA TYR A 348 -6.42 -38.20 6.25
C TYR A 348 -5.41 -37.39 7.08
N GLU A 349 -4.21 -37.94 7.30
CA GLU A 349 -3.12 -37.26 7.99
C GLU A 349 -2.71 -35.96 7.28
N ARG A 350 -2.70 -35.95 5.93
CA ARG A 350 -2.47 -34.74 5.12
C ARG A 350 -3.55 -33.69 5.34
N PHE A 351 -4.81 -34.09 5.38
CA PHE A 351 -5.93 -33.19 5.65
C PHE A 351 -5.85 -32.58 7.06
N VAL A 352 -5.58 -33.40 8.07
CA VAL A 352 -5.37 -32.95 9.46
C VAL A 352 -4.13 -32.05 9.59
N TYR A 353 -3.06 -32.35 8.84
CA TYR A 353 -1.87 -31.51 8.82
C TYR A 353 -2.15 -30.12 8.25
N ARG A 354 -2.84 -30.04 7.09
CA ARG A 354 -3.23 -28.77 6.45
C ARG A 354 -4.08 -27.89 7.38
N THR A 355 -5.05 -28.49 8.08
CA THR A 355 -5.90 -27.76 9.04
C THR A 355 -5.13 -27.27 10.26
N LYS A 356 -4.24 -28.10 10.82
CA LYS A 356 -3.34 -27.68 11.91
C LYS A 356 -2.40 -26.56 11.48
N LEU A 357 -1.88 -26.61 10.25
CA LEU A 357 -1.00 -25.58 9.69
C LEU A 357 -1.70 -24.22 9.64
N LEU A 358 -2.94 -24.15 9.13
CA LEU A 358 -3.71 -22.89 9.10
C LEU A 358 -3.87 -22.29 10.50
N LYS A 359 -4.18 -23.12 11.49
CA LYS A 359 -4.30 -22.67 12.88
C LYS A 359 -2.98 -22.17 13.47
N GLN A 360 -1.86 -22.78 13.10
CA GLN A 360 -0.53 -22.37 13.59
C GLN A 360 -0.04 -21.05 12.99
N ILE A 361 -0.47 -20.71 11.77
CA ILE A 361 0.00 -19.51 11.07
C ILE A 361 -0.94 -18.30 11.20
N GLU A 362 -2.17 -18.52 11.66
CA GLU A 362 -3.21 -17.49 11.81
C GLU A 362 -2.73 -16.24 12.55
N GLY A 363 -2.01 -16.42 13.67
CA GLY A 363 -1.48 -15.28 14.42
C GLY A 363 -0.48 -14.42 13.61
N TYR A 364 0.31 -15.04 12.72
CA TYR A 364 1.23 -14.31 11.86
C TYR A 364 0.51 -13.62 10.69
N GLU A 365 -0.57 -14.22 10.17
CA GLU A 365 -1.43 -13.57 9.18
C GLU A 365 -2.07 -12.30 9.74
N ASP A 366 -2.60 -12.37 10.96
CA ASP A 366 -3.23 -11.24 11.64
C ASP A 366 -2.21 -10.13 11.90
N GLN A 367 -0.99 -10.47 12.31
CA GLN A 367 0.10 -9.50 12.48
C GLN A 367 0.52 -8.87 11.14
N ALA A 368 0.61 -9.64 10.07
CA ALA A 368 0.94 -9.11 8.74
C ALA A 368 -0.12 -8.10 8.27
N VAL A 369 -1.40 -8.49 8.31
CA VAL A 369 -2.53 -7.61 7.94
C VAL A 369 -2.57 -6.36 8.82
N THR A 370 -2.40 -6.50 10.13
CA THR A 370 -2.38 -5.36 11.07
C THR A 370 -1.28 -4.35 10.73
N ASN A 371 -0.07 -4.83 10.41
CA ASN A 371 1.05 -3.95 10.07
C ASN A 371 0.87 -3.28 8.70
N PHE A 372 0.32 -3.97 7.70
CA PHE A 372 -0.03 -3.34 6.42
C PHE A 372 -1.14 -2.29 6.57
N LEU A 373 -2.17 -2.57 7.38
CA LEU A 373 -3.20 -1.58 7.70
C LEU A 373 -2.62 -0.38 8.45
N LYS A 374 -1.66 -0.59 9.35
CA LYS A 374 -0.93 0.48 10.03
C LYS A 374 -0.20 1.37 9.01
N THR A 375 0.45 0.80 8.00
CA THR A 375 1.08 1.56 6.91
C THR A 375 0.07 2.46 6.19
N ILE A 376 -1.11 1.92 5.84
CA ILE A 376 -2.17 2.70 5.16
C ILE A 376 -2.69 3.81 6.07
N LYS A 377 -2.94 3.53 7.36
CA LYS A 377 -3.43 4.53 8.32
C LYS A 377 -2.43 5.67 8.57
N ILE A 378 -1.14 5.35 8.66
CA ILE A 378 -0.08 6.37 8.74
C ILE A 378 -0.11 7.25 7.49
N ALA A 379 -0.22 6.64 6.32
CA ALA A 379 -0.28 7.36 5.06
C ALA A 379 -1.51 8.26 4.94
N GLU A 380 -2.69 7.81 5.40
CA GLU A 380 -3.90 8.63 5.46
C GLU A 380 -3.73 9.83 6.38
N ALA A 381 -3.18 9.63 7.59
CA ALA A 381 -3.00 10.69 8.59
C ALA A 381 -2.08 11.81 8.10
N TYR A 382 -1.02 11.47 7.35
CA TYR A 382 -0.02 12.42 6.87
C TYR A 382 -0.11 12.71 5.36
N LYS A 383 -1.18 12.25 4.69
CA LYS A 383 -1.42 12.41 3.24
C LYS A 383 -0.26 11.93 2.36
N ILE A 384 0.34 10.80 2.73
CA ILE A 384 1.45 10.18 2.02
C ILE A 384 0.89 9.27 0.94
N ASN A 385 1.45 9.33 -0.27
CA ASN A 385 1.12 8.40 -1.35
C ASN A 385 2.40 7.88 -1.97
N ASP A 386 2.73 6.62 -1.68
CA ASP A 386 3.94 5.95 -2.18
C ASP A 386 3.70 4.48 -2.53
N GLN A 387 4.73 3.84 -3.06
CA GLN A 387 4.68 2.45 -3.48
C GLN A 387 4.40 1.49 -2.29
N SER A 388 4.95 1.76 -1.11
CA SER A 388 4.77 0.90 0.09
C SER A 388 3.30 0.87 0.53
N VAL A 389 2.58 1.97 0.37
CA VAL A 389 1.13 2.05 0.64
C VAL A 389 0.36 1.20 -0.37
N THR A 390 0.69 1.31 -1.66
CA THR A 390 0.05 0.53 -2.73
C THR A 390 0.33 -0.97 -2.59
N ASP A 391 1.58 -1.32 -2.26
CA ASP A 391 1.99 -2.70 -2.01
C ASP A 391 1.29 -3.26 -0.77
N SER A 392 1.15 -2.48 0.30
CA SER A 392 0.39 -2.88 1.50
C SER A 392 -1.05 -3.28 1.16
N LYS A 393 -1.75 -2.46 0.35
CA LYS A 393 -3.13 -2.76 -0.09
C LYS A 393 -3.21 -4.06 -0.89
N THR A 394 -2.22 -4.30 -1.76
CA THR A 394 -2.14 -5.52 -2.57
C THR A 394 -1.82 -6.75 -1.71
N ARG A 395 -0.89 -6.62 -0.76
CA ARG A 395 -0.48 -7.70 0.14
C ARG A 395 -1.57 -8.14 1.11
N ILE A 396 -2.38 -7.22 1.62
CA ILE A 396 -3.57 -7.57 2.43
C ILE A 396 -4.53 -8.41 1.59
N ALA A 397 -4.83 -7.98 0.36
CA ALA A 397 -5.71 -8.73 -0.55
C ALA A 397 -5.18 -10.15 -0.81
N GLN A 398 -3.89 -10.27 -1.11
CA GLN A 398 -3.21 -11.54 -1.36
C GLN A 398 -3.25 -12.47 -0.15
N LEU A 399 -2.89 -11.98 1.05
CA LEU A 399 -2.86 -12.79 2.27
C LEU A 399 -4.24 -13.32 2.63
N LEU A 400 -5.25 -12.44 2.63
CA LEU A 400 -6.63 -12.81 2.93
C LEU A 400 -7.19 -13.76 1.88
N PHE A 401 -6.97 -13.50 0.58
CA PHE A 401 -7.43 -14.40 -0.47
C PHE A 401 -6.82 -15.79 -0.30
N ASN A 402 -5.51 -15.88 -0.07
CA ASN A 402 -4.83 -17.15 0.13
C ASN A 402 -5.38 -17.88 1.37
N LYS A 403 -5.68 -17.16 2.47
CA LYS A 403 -6.32 -17.74 3.67
C LYS A 403 -7.69 -18.31 3.33
N GLY A 404 -8.54 -17.52 2.66
CA GLY A 404 -9.86 -17.95 2.20
C GLY A 404 -9.78 -19.15 1.26
N ARG A 405 -8.81 -19.16 0.33
CA ARG A 405 -8.61 -20.23 -0.64
C ARG A 405 -8.16 -21.54 0.00
N CYS A 406 -7.32 -21.50 1.03
CA CYS A 406 -6.99 -22.69 1.80
C CYS A 406 -8.23 -23.34 2.43
N TYR A 407 -9.11 -22.54 3.04
CA TYR A 407 -10.38 -23.05 3.60
C TYR A 407 -11.33 -23.57 2.53
N ASP A 408 -11.46 -22.86 1.41
CA ASP A 408 -12.30 -23.27 0.27
C ASP A 408 -11.83 -24.62 -0.30
N ILE A 409 -10.51 -24.81 -0.49
CA ILE A 409 -9.95 -26.10 -0.94
C ILE A 409 -10.21 -27.22 0.07
N LEU A 410 -10.03 -26.97 1.37
CA LEU A 410 -10.35 -27.96 2.40
C LEU A 410 -11.84 -28.31 2.44
N SER A 411 -12.71 -27.34 2.19
CA SER A 411 -14.15 -27.56 2.05
C SER A 411 -14.48 -28.44 0.84
N ILE A 412 -13.88 -28.16 -0.33
CA ILE A 412 -14.05 -28.97 -1.53
C ILE A 412 -13.59 -30.41 -1.31
N ILE A 413 -12.43 -30.61 -0.66
CA ILE A 413 -11.92 -31.94 -0.31
C ILE A 413 -12.89 -32.66 0.62
N ALA A 414 -13.39 -31.99 1.67
CA ALA A 414 -14.33 -32.58 2.61
C ALA A 414 -15.65 -33.05 1.96
N PHE A 415 -16.17 -32.30 0.98
CA PHE A 415 -17.41 -32.66 0.29
C PHE A 415 -17.23 -33.62 -0.89
N SER A 416 -16.17 -33.47 -1.67
CA SER A 416 -16.02 -34.16 -2.97
C SER A 416 -15.18 -35.43 -2.87
N SER A 417 -14.17 -35.44 -2.00
CA SER A 417 -13.24 -36.55 -1.82
C SER A 417 -12.74 -36.66 -0.37
N PRO A 418 -13.65 -36.83 0.61
CA PRO A 418 -13.29 -36.91 2.03
C PRO A 418 -12.33 -38.09 2.28
N PRO A 419 -11.19 -37.84 2.95
CA PRO A 419 -10.20 -38.88 3.21
C PRO A 419 -10.62 -39.73 4.41
N TYR A 420 -11.44 -40.75 4.18
CA TYR A 420 -11.84 -41.69 5.22
C TYR A 420 -10.68 -42.61 5.60
N PRO A 421 -10.52 -42.98 6.89
CA PRO A 421 -9.76 -44.16 7.27
C PRO A 421 -10.37 -45.42 6.62
N ASP A 422 -9.58 -46.49 6.44
CA ASP A 422 -10.09 -47.79 5.99
C ASP A 422 -11.05 -48.36 7.07
N ILE A 423 -12.35 -48.12 6.91
CA ILE A 423 -13.40 -48.50 7.85
C ILE A 423 -14.31 -49.54 7.16
N THR A 424 -14.43 -50.72 7.76
CA THR A 424 -15.31 -51.80 7.29
C THR A 424 -16.72 -51.75 7.88
N ASP A 425 -16.92 -50.99 8.97
CA ASP A 425 -18.21 -50.81 9.62
C ASP A 425 -19.04 -49.67 8.98
N HIS A 426 -20.25 -50.01 8.53
CA HIS A 426 -21.17 -49.06 7.92
C HIS A 426 -21.62 -47.93 8.86
N ALA A 427 -21.77 -48.20 10.16
CA ALA A 427 -22.19 -47.19 11.12
C ALA A 427 -21.10 -46.14 11.34
N GLN A 428 -19.86 -46.58 11.55
CA GLN A 428 -18.70 -45.70 11.64
C GLN A 428 -18.48 -44.89 10.35
N MET A 429 -18.63 -45.51 9.17
CA MET A 429 -18.52 -44.78 7.91
C MET A 429 -19.55 -43.65 7.77
N GLN A 430 -20.77 -43.86 8.28
CA GLN A 430 -21.81 -42.84 8.29
C GLN A 430 -21.49 -41.69 9.25
N GLU A 431 -20.94 -42.00 10.43
CA GLU A 431 -20.50 -40.99 11.40
C GLU A 431 -19.38 -40.10 10.81
N TYR A 432 -18.38 -40.71 10.15
CA TYR A 432 -17.32 -39.93 9.49
C TYR A 432 -17.84 -39.06 8.35
N LYS A 433 -18.83 -39.52 7.57
CA LYS A 433 -19.50 -38.68 6.56
C LYS A 433 -20.10 -37.43 7.17
N GLU A 434 -20.89 -37.59 8.23
CA GLU A 434 -21.54 -36.48 8.92
C GLU A 434 -20.52 -35.49 9.51
N GLN A 435 -19.43 -36.00 10.09
CA GLN A 435 -18.33 -35.16 10.59
C GLN A 435 -17.66 -34.35 9.46
N PHE A 436 -17.39 -34.97 8.30
CA PHE A 436 -16.80 -34.28 7.16
C PHE A 436 -17.75 -33.26 6.52
N ASP A 437 -19.06 -33.53 6.49
CA ASP A 437 -20.07 -32.56 6.02
C ASP A 437 -20.12 -31.33 6.94
N GLU A 438 -20.05 -31.53 8.26
CA GLU A 438 -20.01 -30.44 9.23
C GLU A 438 -18.72 -29.61 9.08
N ILE A 439 -17.56 -30.28 9.00
CA ILE A 439 -16.25 -29.64 8.81
C ILE A 439 -16.21 -28.89 7.48
N GLY A 440 -16.68 -29.51 6.40
CA GLY A 440 -16.75 -28.91 5.06
C GLY A 440 -17.60 -27.66 5.05
N SER A 441 -18.73 -27.66 5.76
CA SER A 441 -19.62 -26.50 5.92
C SER A 441 -18.96 -25.38 6.70
N LYS A 442 -18.25 -25.70 7.79
CA LYS A 442 -17.48 -24.72 8.59
C LYS A 442 -16.42 -24.03 7.73
N PHE A 443 -15.62 -24.80 6.98
CA PHE A 443 -14.59 -24.24 6.11
C PHE A 443 -15.17 -23.42 4.96
N LYS A 444 -16.28 -23.86 4.36
CA LYS A 444 -17.00 -23.08 3.34
C LYS A 444 -17.38 -21.71 3.89
N ASN A 445 -18.03 -21.67 5.06
CA ASN A 445 -18.46 -20.42 5.67
C ASN A 445 -17.28 -19.50 5.98
N GLN A 446 -16.20 -20.04 6.55
CA GLN A 446 -14.97 -19.26 6.81
C GLN A 446 -14.38 -18.66 5.52
N ALA A 447 -14.27 -19.44 4.45
CA ALA A 447 -13.79 -18.95 3.16
C ALA A 447 -14.67 -17.82 2.62
N MET A 448 -16.00 -17.98 2.69
CA MET A 448 -16.95 -16.98 2.19
C MET A 448 -16.86 -15.67 2.97
N GLU A 449 -16.78 -15.74 4.30
CA GLU A 449 -16.63 -14.54 5.13
C GLU A 449 -15.33 -13.79 4.83
N ILE A 450 -14.22 -14.53 4.60
CA ILE A 450 -12.95 -13.92 4.20
C ILE A 450 -13.08 -13.22 2.84
N TYR A 451 -13.66 -13.86 1.82
CA TYR A 451 -13.83 -13.23 0.50
C TYR A 451 -14.72 -11.99 0.56
N LYS A 452 -15.83 -12.03 1.32
CA LYS A 452 -16.69 -10.86 1.54
C LYS A 452 -15.93 -9.73 2.25
N SER A 453 -15.07 -10.07 3.21
CA SER A 453 -14.24 -9.07 3.92
C SER A 453 -13.30 -8.34 2.96
N ILE A 454 -12.73 -9.02 1.95
CA ILE A 454 -11.88 -8.43 0.92
C ILE A 454 -12.68 -7.43 0.08
N LEU A 455 -13.89 -7.79 -0.35
CA LEU A 455 -14.75 -6.86 -1.12
C LEU A 455 -15.16 -5.64 -0.28
N ASN A 456 -15.46 -5.83 1.00
CA ASN A 456 -15.76 -4.73 1.93
C ASN A 456 -14.55 -3.80 2.09
N LEU A 457 -13.36 -4.34 2.35
CA LEU A 457 -12.12 -3.55 2.41
C LEU A 457 -11.82 -2.83 1.09
N SER A 458 -12.17 -3.45 -0.05
CA SER A 458 -11.97 -2.84 -1.38
C SER A 458 -12.87 -1.63 -1.57
N SER A 459 -14.13 -1.72 -1.12
CA SER A 459 -15.07 -0.58 -1.14
C SER A 459 -14.59 0.61 -0.28
N GLN A 460 -13.79 0.32 0.76
CA GLN A 460 -13.16 1.31 1.64
C GLN A 460 -11.76 1.73 1.16
N ASN A 461 -11.30 1.27 -0.01
CA ASN A 461 -9.97 1.54 -0.57
C ASN A 461 -8.79 1.04 0.29
N TYR A 462 -8.99 0.03 1.15
CA TYR A 462 -7.93 -0.60 1.95
C TYR A 462 -7.25 -1.78 1.24
N VAL A 463 -7.86 -2.32 0.18
CA VAL A 463 -7.28 -3.38 -0.66
C VAL A 463 -7.52 -3.12 -2.14
N LEU A 464 -6.59 -3.58 -2.98
CA LEU A 464 -6.68 -3.49 -4.43
C LEU A 464 -5.90 -4.64 -5.10
N GLY A 465 -5.99 -4.73 -6.42
CA GLY A 465 -5.25 -5.71 -7.22
C GLY A 465 -6.06 -6.95 -7.59
N GLU A 466 -5.39 -7.91 -8.23
CA GLU A 466 -6.01 -9.11 -8.82
C GLU A 466 -6.72 -10.01 -7.79
N TYR A 467 -6.24 -10.05 -6.55
CA TYR A 467 -6.82 -10.86 -5.48
C TYR A 467 -8.23 -10.40 -5.06
N VAL A 468 -8.57 -9.14 -5.28
CA VAL A 468 -9.96 -8.65 -5.15
C VAL A 468 -10.84 -9.30 -6.23
N THR A 469 -10.34 -9.34 -7.47
CA THR A 469 -11.03 -10.00 -8.59
C THR A 469 -11.18 -11.49 -8.36
N HIS A 470 -10.14 -12.19 -7.91
CA HIS A 470 -10.22 -13.62 -7.58
C HIS A 470 -11.28 -13.91 -6.50
N SER A 471 -11.30 -13.10 -5.44
CA SER A 471 -12.30 -13.21 -4.37
C SER A 471 -13.72 -12.99 -4.89
N TYR A 472 -13.90 -11.96 -5.73
CA TYR A 472 -15.18 -11.67 -6.38
C TYR A 472 -15.64 -12.82 -7.28
N VAL A 473 -14.77 -13.31 -8.17
CA VAL A 473 -15.09 -14.41 -9.10
C VAL A 473 -15.52 -15.65 -8.32
N ARG A 474 -14.81 -16.00 -7.24
CA ARG A 474 -15.17 -17.15 -6.43
C ARG A 474 -16.54 -16.99 -5.75
N LEU A 475 -16.87 -15.79 -5.24
CA LEU A 475 -18.19 -15.50 -4.70
C LEU A 475 -19.29 -15.55 -5.77
N PHE A 476 -19.02 -15.04 -6.97
CA PHE A 476 -19.95 -15.10 -8.10
C PHE A 476 -20.21 -16.53 -8.57
N GLN A 477 -19.19 -17.39 -8.62
CA GLN A 477 -19.35 -18.81 -8.97
C GLN A 477 -20.34 -19.52 -8.02
N ILE A 478 -20.34 -19.15 -6.75
CA ILE A 478 -21.17 -19.79 -5.72
C ILE A 478 -22.55 -19.10 -5.60
N PHE A 479 -22.58 -17.77 -5.70
CA PHE A 479 -23.77 -16.94 -5.48
C PHE A 479 -23.93 -15.90 -6.61
N PRO A 480 -24.24 -16.31 -7.84
CA PRO A 480 -24.32 -15.40 -8.99
C PRO A 480 -25.43 -14.36 -8.86
N GLU A 481 -26.49 -14.67 -8.11
CA GLU A 481 -27.61 -13.75 -7.88
C GLU A 481 -27.22 -12.57 -6.97
N ASP A 482 -26.41 -12.84 -5.93
CA ASP A 482 -25.99 -11.86 -4.93
C ASP A 482 -24.86 -10.97 -5.44
N PHE A 483 -23.94 -11.52 -6.22
CA PHE A 483 -22.72 -10.82 -6.68
C PHE A 483 -22.75 -10.42 -8.15
N GLY A 484 -23.73 -10.89 -8.93
CA GLY A 484 -23.90 -10.54 -10.33
C GLY A 484 -24.67 -9.24 -10.54
N VAL A 485 -24.27 -8.48 -11.57
CA VAL A 485 -24.99 -7.27 -11.99
C VAL A 485 -25.95 -7.64 -13.12
N SER A 486 -27.23 -7.29 -12.96
CA SER A 486 -28.25 -7.55 -13.98
C SER A 486 -27.97 -6.75 -15.24
N SER A 487 -27.90 -7.42 -16.39
CA SER A 487 -27.71 -6.80 -17.69
C SER A 487 -28.47 -7.57 -18.77
N ASP A 488 -29.04 -6.85 -19.73
CA ASP A 488 -29.72 -7.42 -20.88
C ASP A 488 -28.72 -7.89 -21.92
N VAL A 489 -28.60 -9.20 -22.08
CA VAL A 489 -27.75 -9.81 -23.09
C VAL A 489 -28.60 -10.23 -24.27
N LYS A 490 -28.14 -9.91 -25.49
CA LYS A 490 -28.75 -10.40 -26.73
C LYS A 490 -28.40 -11.87 -26.91
N VAL A 491 -29.42 -12.72 -26.87
CA VAL A 491 -29.31 -14.15 -27.13
C VAL A 491 -29.88 -14.42 -28.51
N GLU A 492 -29.08 -15.02 -29.39
CA GLU A 492 -29.54 -15.54 -30.68
C GLU A 492 -30.04 -16.98 -30.50
N SER A 493 -31.26 -17.25 -30.93
CA SER A 493 -31.88 -18.57 -30.98
C SER A 493 -32.22 -18.92 -32.42
N MET A 494 -31.82 -20.10 -32.86
CA MET A 494 -32.06 -20.60 -34.22
C MET A 494 -33.00 -21.80 -34.16
N PHE A 495 -34.09 -21.76 -34.93
CA PHE A 495 -35.06 -22.85 -35.04
C PHE A 495 -35.13 -23.30 -36.49
N SER A 496 -34.83 -24.56 -36.74
CA SER A 496 -34.85 -25.16 -38.07
C SER A 496 -35.84 -26.33 -38.13
N THR A 497 -35.69 -27.16 -39.14
CA THR A 497 -36.33 -28.48 -39.25
C THR A 497 -35.81 -29.42 -38.17
N ASP A 498 -36.70 -30.00 -37.37
CA ASP A 498 -36.37 -30.99 -36.32
C ASP A 498 -37.58 -31.88 -36.01
N SER A 499 -37.38 -32.91 -35.18
CA SER A 499 -38.41 -33.90 -34.84
C SER A 499 -39.63 -33.35 -34.11
N THR A 500 -39.62 -32.07 -33.71
CA THR A 500 -40.76 -31.43 -33.01
C THR A 500 -41.84 -30.94 -33.96
N TRP A 501 -41.56 -30.86 -35.26
CA TRP A 501 -42.57 -30.52 -36.26
C TRP A 501 -43.60 -31.63 -36.43
N ARG A 502 -44.86 -31.21 -36.58
CA ARG A 502 -46.00 -32.07 -36.90
C ARG A 502 -46.45 -31.84 -38.33
N CYS A 503 -47.00 -32.88 -38.97
CA CYS A 503 -47.52 -32.79 -40.32
C CYS A 503 -48.83 -33.56 -40.51
N SER A 504 -49.64 -33.07 -41.45
CA SER A 504 -50.92 -33.65 -41.84
C SER A 504 -51.17 -33.46 -43.34
N ILE A 505 -52.03 -34.32 -43.89
CA ILE A 505 -52.57 -34.23 -45.26
C ILE A 505 -53.97 -33.59 -45.26
N ASP A 506 -54.60 -33.48 -44.09
CA ASP A 506 -55.97 -32.97 -43.94
C ASP A 506 -55.98 -31.48 -43.63
N SER A 507 -56.75 -30.74 -44.42
CA SER A 507 -57.01 -29.32 -44.21
C SER A 507 -58.14 -29.14 -43.18
N LEU A 508 -57.82 -29.20 -41.89
CA LEU A 508 -58.79 -28.98 -40.82
C LEU A 508 -59.06 -27.47 -40.59
N ALA A 509 -60.26 -27.10 -40.17
CA ALA A 509 -60.55 -25.69 -39.85
C ALA A 509 -59.68 -25.21 -38.67
N LEU A 510 -59.24 -23.95 -38.72
CA LEU A 510 -58.43 -23.30 -37.66
C LEU A 510 -57.07 -23.97 -37.37
N TRP A 511 -56.57 -24.84 -38.25
CA TRP A 511 -55.30 -25.55 -38.05
C TRP A 511 -54.06 -24.65 -37.87
N THR A 512 -54.18 -23.38 -38.25
CA THR A 512 -53.15 -22.34 -38.11
C THR A 512 -53.14 -21.68 -36.73
N ASP A 513 -54.17 -21.86 -35.93
CA ASP A 513 -54.40 -21.13 -34.68
C ASP A 513 -53.72 -21.80 -33.50
N ILE A 514 -53.30 -21.04 -32.50
CA ILE A 514 -52.51 -21.57 -31.39
C ILE A 514 -53.22 -22.67 -30.58
N ASP A 515 -54.55 -22.57 -30.43
CA ASP A 515 -55.34 -23.50 -29.62
C ASP A 515 -55.74 -24.78 -30.38
N PHE A 516 -55.32 -24.92 -31.64
CA PHE A 516 -55.60 -26.11 -32.43
C PHE A 516 -54.85 -27.35 -31.90
N PRO A 517 -55.55 -28.45 -31.57
CA PRO A 517 -54.93 -29.68 -31.08
C PRO A 517 -54.32 -30.48 -32.25
N ASP A 518 -53.00 -30.45 -32.38
CA ASP A 518 -52.24 -31.20 -33.39
C ASP A 518 -51.71 -32.55 -32.86
N SER A 519 -52.22 -33.04 -31.73
CA SER A 519 -51.79 -34.31 -31.12
C SER A 519 -52.05 -35.53 -32.02
N ALA A 520 -53.08 -35.46 -32.86
CA ALA A 520 -53.41 -36.48 -33.86
C ALA A 520 -52.56 -36.38 -35.14
N TRP A 521 -51.72 -35.34 -35.28
CA TRP A 521 -50.86 -35.16 -36.46
C TRP A 521 -49.61 -36.04 -36.39
N HIS A 522 -49.14 -36.44 -37.57
CA HIS A 522 -47.98 -37.31 -37.71
C HIS A 522 -46.68 -36.55 -37.47
N SER A 523 -45.64 -37.23 -36.98
CA SER A 523 -44.28 -36.68 -36.98
C SER A 523 -43.78 -36.52 -38.41
N VAL A 524 -42.99 -35.47 -38.66
CA VAL A 524 -42.35 -35.27 -39.96
C VAL A 524 -41.35 -36.37 -40.30
N ASN A 525 -41.28 -36.73 -41.57
CA ASN A 525 -40.24 -37.58 -42.13
C ASN A 525 -39.18 -36.74 -42.84
N TRP A 526 -38.01 -37.34 -43.08
CA TRP A 526 -36.82 -36.65 -43.57
C TRP A 526 -36.41 -37.15 -44.95
N ILE A 527 -36.17 -36.23 -45.88
CA ILE A 527 -35.51 -36.54 -47.15
C ILE A 527 -34.07 -36.03 -47.09
N LYS A 528 -33.10 -36.86 -47.47
CA LYS A 528 -31.69 -36.45 -47.58
C LYS A 528 -31.58 -35.20 -48.49
N PRO A 529 -30.82 -34.17 -48.07
CA PRO A 529 -30.83 -32.89 -48.77
C PRO A 529 -30.24 -33.04 -50.17
N LEU A 530 -31.00 -32.63 -51.18
CA LEU A 530 -30.47 -32.36 -52.51
C LEU A 530 -29.90 -30.93 -52.47
N LYS A 531 -28.60 -30.79 -52.16
CA LYS A 531 -27.81 -29.52 -52.12
C LYS A 531 -28.68 -28.26 -51.98
N ILE A 532 -29.11 -27.95 -50.76
CA ILE A 532 -29.64 -26.61 -50.41
C ILE A 532 -28.53 -25.61 -50.77
N GLY A 533 -28.86 -24.50 -51.42
CA GLY A 533 -27.85 -23.62 -52.01
C GLY A 533 -26.90 -23.02 -50.95
N LYS A 534 -25.75 -22.49 -51.40
CA LYS A 534 -24.68 -21.98 -50.52
C LYS A 534 -25.12 -20.85 -49.57
N ASN A 535 -26.29 -20.24 -49.77
CA ASN A 535 -26.74 -19.07 -49.03
C ASN A 535 -27.78 -19.38 -47.94
N TYR A 536 -28.12 -20.64 -47.72
CA TYR A 536 -29.04 -21.03 -46.65
C TYR A 536 -28.31 -21.17 -45.29
N PRO A 537 -28.84 -20.60 -44.19
CA PRO A 537 -28.12 -20.51 -42.90
C PRO A 537 -27.79 -21.85 -42.24
N ASP A 538 -28.60 -22.88 -42.46
CA ASP A 538 -28.43 -24.19 -41.85
C ASP A 538 -27.99 -25.22 -42.90
N SER A 539 -26.68 -25.49 -42.94
CA SER A 539 -26.07 -26.41 -43.91
C SER A 539 -26.44 -27.88 -43.67
N ASN A 540 -26.96 -28.21 -42.48
CA ASN A 540 -27.29 -29.57 -42.06
C ASN A 540 -28.80 -29.85 -42.06
N ALA A 541 -29.62 -28.86 -42.43
CA ALA A 541 -31.07 -28.99 -42.43
C ALA A 541 -31.57 -30.09 -43.37
N LEU A 542 -32.58 -30.83 -42.92
CA LEU A 542 -33.20 -31.90 -43.68
C LEU A 542 -34.56 -31.44 -44.20
N LEU A 543 -34.90 -31.79 -45.44
CA LEU A 543 -36.20 -31.47 -46.00
C LEU A 543 -37.29 -32.26 -45.28
N MET A 544 -38.23 -31.54 -44.66
CA MET A 544 -39.40 -32.14 -44.02
C MET A 544 -40.40 -32.61 -45.07
N TRP A 545 -40.97 -33.78 -44.83
CA TRP A 545 -41.92 -34.47 -45.69
C TRP A 545 -42.94 -35.29 -44.86
N TYR A 546 -44.01 -35.77 -45.52
CA TYR A 546 -44.95 -36.76 -44.97
C TYR A 546 -44.92 -38.07 -45.78
N LEU A 547 -44.44 -39.16 -45.19
CA LEU A 547 -44.52 -40.50 -45.79
C LEU A 547 -45.70 -41.25 -45.18
N ASP A 548 -46.62 -41.73 -46.03
CA ASP A 548 -47.67 -42.65 -45.60
C ASP A 548 -47.02 -44.00 -45.23
N LYS A 549 -47.31 -44.49 -44.02
CA LYS A 549 -46.75 -45.75 -43.48
C LYS A 549 -47.13 -46.98 -44.32
N ASN A 550 -48.15 -46.88 -45.18
CA ASN A 550 -48.61 -47.96 -46.06
C ASN A 550 -48.03 -47.91 -47.49
N SER A 551 -47.16 -46.95 -47.81
CA SER A 551 -46.56 -46.78 -49.14
C SER A 551 -45.05 -47.01 -49.12
N ASP A 552 -44.59 -48.07 -49.79
CA ASP A 552 -43.17 -48.43 -49.88
C ASP A 552 -42.40 -47.66 -50.98
N SER A 553 -42.99 -46.59 -51.52
CA SER A 553 -42.35 -45.78 -52.55
C SER A 553 -42.58 -44.28 -52.36
N LEU A 554 -41.51 -43.49 -52.55
CA LEU A 554 -41.48 -42.02 -52.60
C LEU A 554 -42.39 -41.39 -53.71
N LYS A 555 -43.25 -42.18 -54.37
CA LYS A 555 -43.99 -41.80 -55.58
C LYS A 555 -45.44 -41.34 -55.34
N THR A 556 -46.01 -41.52 -54.15
CA THR A 556 -47.32 -40.93 -53.80
C THR A 556 -47.13 -39.56 -53.16
N VAL A 557 -46.89 -38.57 -54.00
CA VAL A 557 -46.74 -37.17 -53.57
C VAL A 557 -48.13 -36.58 -53.35
N ASN A 558 -48.58 -36.49 -52.08
CA ASN A 558 -49.76 -35.71 -51.76
C ASN A 558 -49.54 -34.26 -52.20
N LYS A 559 -50.47 -33.73 -52.99
CA LYS A 559 -50.30 -32.42 -53.66
C LYS A 559 -50.29 -31.24 -52.69
N ARG A 560 -50.76 -31.43 -51.46
CA ARG A 560 -50.89 -30.43 -50.40
C ARG A 560 -50.56 -31.06 -49.06
N LEU A 561 -49.69 -30.41 -48.29
CA LEU A 561 -49.23 -30.84 -46.96
C LEU A 561 -49.30 -29.67 -45.99
N PHE A 562 -49.62 -29.97 -44.74
CA PHE A 562 -49.72 -29.00 -43.65
C PHE A 562 -48.68 -29.35 -42.59
N PHE A 563 -47.93 -28.36 -42.15
CA PHE A 563 -46.87 -28.49 -41.14
C PHE A 563 -47.12 -27.50 -40.02
N ARG A 564 -46.85 -27.93 -38.79
CA ARG A 564 -47.09 -27.10 -37.60
C ARG A 564 -46.00 -27.32 -36.55
N LYS A 565 -45.60 -26.22 -35.89
CA LYS A 565 -44.69 -26.22 -34.74
C LYS A 565 -45.06 -25.14 -33.75
N ILE A 566 -44.97 -25.47 -32.47
CA ILE A 566 -45.17 -24.51 -31.38
C ILE A 566 -43.79 -24.14 -30.80
N ILE A 567 -43.54 -22.85 -30.63
CA ILE A 567 -42.30 -22.31 -30.05
C ILE A 567 -42.67 -21.36 -28.91
N ASN A 568 -41.94 -21.42 -27.79
CA ASN A 568 -42.14 -20.52 -26.65
C ASN A 568 -41.07 -19.43 -26.61
N PHE A 569 -41.49 -18.17 -26.54
CA PHE A 569 -40.61 -17.02 -26.32
C PHE A 569 -40.89 -16.38 -24.95
N PRO A 570 -40.04 -16.61 -23.93
CA PRO A 570 -40.24 -16.04 -22.60
C PRO A 570 -40.28 -14.51 -22.58
N GLU A 571 -39.55 -13.87 -23.50
CA GLU A 571 -39.55 -12.42 -23.72
C GLU A 571 -39.79 -12.11 -25.20
N LEU A 572 -40.24 -10.88 -25.49
CA LEU A 572 -40.48 -10.45 -26.87
C LEU A 572 -39.17 -10.42 -27.67
N PRO A 573 -39.12 -11.05 -28.85
CA PRO A 573 -37.98 -10.94 -29.75
C PRO A 573 -37.68 -9.49 -30.16
N GLN A 574 -36.40 -9.14 -30.20
CA GLN A 574 -35.92 -7.84 -30.70
C GLN A 574 -35.62 -7.86 -32.19
N GLN A 575 -35.27 -9.02 -32.75
CA GLN A 575 -35.15 -9.26 -34.19
C GLN A 575 -35.63 -10.66 -34.51
N VAL A 576 -36.36 -10.82 -35.62
CA VAL A 576 -36.80 -12.13 -36.08
C VAL A 576 -36.68 -12.21 -37.59
N SER A 577 -35.86 -13.15 -38.05
CA SER A 577 -35.68 -13.43 -39.48
C SER A 577 -36.16 -14.84 -39.78
N PHE A 578 -37.14 -14.96 -40.65
CA PHE A 578 -37.60 -16.24 -41.19
C PHE A 578 -37.06 -16.45 -42.60
N GLN A 579 -36.58 -17.65 -42.89
CA GLN A 579 -36.14 -18.09 -44.20
C GLN A 579 -36.82 -19.41 -44.52
N MET A 580 -37.20 -19.59 -45.79
CA MET A 580 -37.83 -20.82 -46.26
C MET A 580 -37.12 -21.31 -47.51
N TYR A 581 -36.69 -22.56 -47.49
CA TYR A 581 -36.38 -23.31 -48.70
C TYR A 581 -37.51 -24.30 -48.98
N SER A 582 -38.13 -24.21 -50.15
CA SER A 582 -39.20 -25.12 -50.56
C SER A 582 -38.99 -25.63 -51.99
N ARG A 583 -39.45 -26.86 -52.23
CA ARG A 583 -39.63 -27.42 -53.58
C ARG A 583 -41.11 -27.47 -53.93
N GLY A 584 -41.72 -26.30 -54.11
CA GLY A 584 -43.17 -26.12 -54.27
C GLY A 584 -43.62 -24.74 -53.80
N LYS A 585 -44.92 -24.44 -53.92
CA LYS A 585 -45.48 -23.24 -53.26
C LYS A 585 -45.64 -23.50 -51.78
N TYR A 586 -45.55 -22.46 -50.97
CA TYR A 586 -45.97 -22.51 -49.58
C TYR A 586 -46.72 -21.24 -49.17
N SER A 587 -47.53 -21.40 -48.14
CA SER A 587 -48.18 -20.33 -47.39
C SER A 587 -47.76 -20.47 -45.95
N PHE A 588 -47.18 -19.41 -45.39
CA PHE A 588 -46.74 -19.38 -44.00
C PHE A 588 -47.70 -18.54 -43.15
N TYR A 589 -48.14 -19.13 -42.06
CA TYR A 589 -49.03 -18.56 -41.06
C TYR A 589 -48.31 -18.51 -39.71
N LEU A 590 -48.38 -17.37 -39.05
CA LEU A 590 -47.87 -17.17 -37.70
C LEU A 590 -49.05 -16.81 -36.81
N ASN A 591 -49.29 -17.61 -35.77
CA ASN A 591 -50.40 -17.40 -34.83
C ASN A 591 -51.77 -17.19 -35.52
N GLY A 592 -52.09 -18.02 -36.51
CA GLY A 592 -53.33 -17.88 -37.29
C GLY A 592 -53.30 -16.82 -38.40
N VAL A 593 -52.33 -15.89 -38.37
CA VAL A 593 -52.25 -14.78 -39.33
C VAL A 593 -51.38 -15.17 -40.51
N PHE A 594 -51.94 -15.05 -41.72
CA PHE A 594 -51.19 -15.21 -42.96
C PHE A 594 -50.06 -14.17 -43.03
N THR A 595 -48.82 -14.66 -43.14
CA THR A 595 -47.63 -13.83 -42.90
C THR A 595 -46.73 -13.66 -44.12
N ALA A 596 -46.61 -14.69 -44.96
CA ALA A 596 -45.81 -14.63 -46.18
C ALA A 596 -46.41 -15.50 -47.31
N PRO A 597 -46.61 -14.94 -48.52
CA PRO A 597 -46.82 -15.73 -49.74
C PRO A 597 -45.48 -16.10 -50.40
N ASP A 598 -45.37 -17.31 -50.94
CA ASP A 598 -44.48 -17.54 -52.09
C ASP A 598 -45.32 -17.90 -53.32
N SER A 599 -45.60 -16.87 -54.13
CA SER A 599 -46.40 -16.99 -55.36
C SER A 599 -45.55 -17.30 -56.60
N ILE A 600 -44.21 -17.34 -56.49
CA ILE A 600 -43.33 -17.54 -57.64
C ILE A 600 -42.73 -18.94 -57.56
N ALA A 601 -43.21 -19.82 -58.42
CA ALA A 601 -42.71 -21.17 -58.62
C ALA A 601 -41.26 -21.17 -59.15
N ASN A 602 -40.27 -20.81 -58.34
CA ASN A 602 -38.87 -20.87 -58.74
C ASN A 602 -38.22 -22.16 -58.23
N LYS A 603 -37.68 -22.92 -59.17
CA LYS A 603 -36.89 -24.14 -58.94
C LYS A 603 -35.71 -23.82 -58.02
N GLY A 604 -35.87 -24.04 -56.72
CA GLY A 604 -34.79 -24.21 -55.75
C GLY A 604 -33.77 -23.06 -55.63
N SER A 605 -34.22 -21.80 -55.51
CA SER A 605 -33.31 -20.66 -55.24
C SER A 605 -33.59 -19.98 -53.90
N ASP A 606 -32.54 -19.84 -53.08
CA ASP A 606 -32.46 -19.35 -51.69
C ASP A 606 -32.91 -17.89 -51.41
N LYS A 607 -34.11 -17.43 -51.77
CA LYS A 607 -34.42 -15.97 -51.73
C LYS A 607 -35.56 -15.47 -50.84
N SER A 608 -36.25 -16.31 -50.08
CA SER A 608 -37.40 -15.85 -49.30
C SER A 608 -37.02 -15.61 -47.83
N ARG A 609 -36.34 -14.48 -47.55
CA ARG A 609 -36.06 -13.97 -46.19
C ARG A 609 -37.10 -12.94 -45.79
N TYR A 610 -37.78 -13.17 -44.68
CA TYR A 610 -38.82 -12.30 -44.13
C TYR A 610 -38.41 -11.78 -42.76
N ASP A 611 -38.55 -10.47 -42.56
CA ASP A 611 -38.50 -9.87 -41.23
C ASP A 611 -39.88 -10.02 -40.57
N LEU A 612 -39.92 -10.69 -39.43
CA LEU A 612 -41.14 -10.97 -38.67
C LEU A 612 -41.16 -10.21 -37.33
N LEU A 613 -40.33 -9.19 -37.17
CA LEU A 613 -40.32 -8.35 -35.98
C LEU A 613 -41.73 -7.80 -35.67
N GLY A 614 -42.12 -7.89 -34.40
CA GLY A 614 -43.43 -7.42 -33.92
C GLY A 614 -44.62 -8.36 -34.20
N LYS A 615 -44.43 -9.47 -34.93
CA LYS A 615 -45.51 -10.44 -35.20
C LYS A 615 -45.58 -11.59 -34.18
N PHE A 616 -44.55 -11.75 -33.36
CA PHE A 616 -44.49 -12.75 -32.28
C PHE A 616 -45.04 -12.17 -30.98
N ARG A 617 -45.67 -13.03 -30.16
CA ARG A 617 -46.16 -12.69 -28.82
C ARG A 617 -45.26 -13.28 -27.74
N LYS A 618 -45.29 -12.70 -26.54
CA LYS A 618 -44.69 -13.32 -25.34
C LYS A 618 -45.42 -14.64 -25.05
N GLY A 619 -44.68 -15.70 -24.76
CA GLY A 619 -45.19 -17.05 -24.56
C GLY A 619 -45.21 -17.90 -25.83
N TYR A 620 -46.17 -18.82 -25.92
CA TYR A 620 -46.27 -19.76 -27.04
C TYR A 620 -46.70 -19.06 -28.35
N ASN A 621 -46.06 -19.45 -29.44
CA ASN A 621 -46.32 -19.01 -30.80
C ASN A 621 -46.42 -20.23 -31.72
N THR A 622 -47.29 -20.16 -32.73
CA THR A 622 -47.49 -21.22 -33.71
C THR A 622 -46.90 -20.84 -35.04
N LEU A 623 -46.01 -21.69 -35.56
CA LEU A 623 -45.55 -21.69 -36.93
C LEU A 623 -46.37 -22.72 -37.72
N ALA A 624 -47.14 -22.26 -38.70
CA ALA A 624 -47.97 -23.12 -39.54
C ALA A 624 -47.59 -22.90 -41.01
N ILE A 625 -47.30 -23.97 -41.74
CA ILE A 625 -46.89 -23.93 -43.14
C ILE A 625 -47.76 -24.88 -43.94
N GLU A 626 -48.47 -24.33 -44.91
CA GLU A 626 -49.11 -25.11 -45.95
C GLU A 626 -48.17 -25.14 -47.15
N ALA A 627 -47.91 -26.31 -47.71
CA ALA A 627 -47.03 -26.44 -48.86
C ALA A 627 -47.67 -27.33 -49.95
N THR A 628 -47.57 -26.91 -51.20
CA THR A 628 -48.12 -27.62 -52.38
C THR A 628 -47.05 -27.91 -53.43
N THR A 629 -47.02 -29.14 -53.95
CA THR A 629 -46.05 -29.57 -54.98
C THR A 629 -46.55 -29.29 -56.41
N PHE A 630 -45.62 -29.15 -57.35
CA PHE A 630 -45.90 -29.06 -58.79
C PHE A 630 -45.59 -30.35 -59.57
N ASN A 631 -44.72 -31.23 -59.03
CA ASN A 631 -44.25 -32.44 -59.71
C ASN A 631 -44.32 -33.66 -58.79
N ASP A 632 -44.58 -34.83 -59.37
CA ASP A 632 -44.79 -36.11 -58.67
C ASP A 632 -43.50 -36.79 -58.17
N SER A 633 -42.32 -36.13 -58.26
CA SER A 633 -41.04 -36.81 -58.02
C SER A 633 -40.14 -36.24 -56.92
N THR A 634 -40.26 -34.97 -56.50
CA THR A 634 -39.56 -34.46 -55.29
C THR A 634 -40.24 -33.23 -54.70
N PHE A 635 -40.71 -33.26 -53.46
CA PHE A 635 -40.97 -32.05 -52.68
C PHE A 635 -40.34 -32.16 -51.29
N GLY A 636 -40.16 -31.00 -50.67
CA GLY A 636 -39.68 -30.87 -49.31
C GLY A 636 -39.68 -29.40 -48.92
N ILE A 637 -39.87 -29.12 -47.65
CA ILE A 637 -39.74 -27.77 -47.09
C ILE A 637 -38.70 -27.75 -45.98
N CYS A 638 -38.06 -26.60 -45.82
CA CYS A 638 -37.09 -26.34 -44.78
C CYS A 638 -37.27 -24.89 -44.30
N PRO A 639 -38.07 -24.66 -43.23
CA PRO A 639 -38.10 -23.41 -42.50
C PRO A 639 -36.85 -23.22 -41.65
N PHE A 640 -36.36 -21.99 -41.57
CA PHE A 640 -35.35 -21.54 -40.61
C PHE A 640 -35.76 -20.20 -40.01
N LEU A 641 -35.72 -20.10 -38.69
CA LEU A 641 -36.06 -18.91 -37.93
C LEU A 641 -34.86 -18.54 -37.06
N SER A 642 -34.23 -17.40 -37.32
CA SER A 642 -33.25 -16.79 -36.41
C SER A 642 -33.95 -15.69 -35.60
N VAL A 643 -33.77 -15.73 -34.29
CA VAL A 643 -34.41 -14.86 -33.32
C VAL A 643 -33.36 -14.28 -32.42
N ILE A 644 -33.30 -12.96 -32.28
CA ILE A 644 -32.49 -12.30 -31.25
C ILE A 644 -33.44 -11.75 -30.19
N SER A 645 -33.30 -12.23 -28.96
CA SER A 645 -34.05 -11.78 -27.79
C SER A 645 -33.12 -11.19 -26.74
N ALA A 646 -33.55 -10.16 -26.01
CA ALA A 646 -32.85 -9.74 -24.81
C ALA A 646 -33.26 -10.63 -23.64
N ARG A 647 -32.27 -11.16 -22.94
CA ARG A 647 -32.45 -11.90 -21.69
C ARG A 647 -31.68 -11.18 -20.60
N SER A 648 -32.38 -10.78 -19.54
CA SER A 648 -31.74 -10.29 -18.33
C SER A 648 -30.97 -11.44 -17.68
N MET A 649 -29.65 -11.28 -17.58
CA MET A 649 -28.76 -12.23 -16.92
C MET A 649 -27.87 -11.52 -15.91
N LYS A 650 -27.47 -12.26 -14.87
CA LYS A 650 -26.49 -11.84 -13.89
C LYS A 650 -25.10 -11.98 -14.50
N LEU A 651 -24.46 -10.86 -14.82
CA LEU A 651 -23.12 -10.84 -15.38
C LEU A 651 -22.07 -10.50 -14.33
N PRO A 652 -20.89 -11.14 -14.38
CA PRO A 652 -19.81 -10.85 -13.45
C PRO A 652 -19.17 -9.51 -13.81
N LYS A 653 -19.19 -8.58 -12.85
CA LYS A 653 -18.50 -7.30 -12.93
C LYS A 653 -17.75 -7.05 -11.62
N PRO A 654 -16.46 -7.42 -11.55
CA PRO A 654 -15.66 -7.19 -10.35
C PRO A 654 -15.61 -5.70 -9.96
N PRO A 655 -15.40 -5.39 -8.67
CA PRO A 655 -15.20 -4.00 -8.24
C PRO A 655 -14.08 -3.32 -9.02
N GLY A 656 -14.35 -2.11 -9.52
CA GLY A 656 -13.38 -1.33 -10.30
C GLY A 656 -13.20 -1.77 -11.77
N ALA A 657 -13.85 -2.85 -12.23
CA ALA A 657 -13.77 -3.27 -13.62
C ALA A 657 -14.55 -2.34 -14.56
N ALA A 658 -13.91 -1.91 -15.65
CA ALA A 658 -14.53 -1.06 -16.67
C ALA A 658 -15.64 -1.80 -17.45
N SER A 659 -15.46 -3.10 -17.69
CA SER A 659 -16.37 -3.96 -18.44
C SER A 659 -16.72 -5.23 -17.66
N PHE A 660 -17.77 -5.92 -18.10
CA PHE A 660 -18.11 -7.26 -17.61
C PHE A 660 -17.05 -8.27 -18.03
N ILE A 661 -16.84 -9.30 -17.20
CA ILE A 661 -16.12 -10.51 -17.59
C ILE A 661 -17.13 -11.43 -18.31
N SER A 662 -16.67 -12.24 -19.27
CA SER A 662 -17.56 -13.22 -19.89
C SER A 662 -17.96 -14.32 -18.89
N LEU A 663 -19.16 -14.89 -19.07
CA LEU A 663 -19.62 -16.01 -18.22
C LEU A 663 -18.75 -17.26 -18.39
N GLU A 664 -18.15 -17.44 -19.57
CA GLU A 664 -17.26 -18.58 -19.85
C GLU A 664 -15.94 -18.44 -19.08
N ASP A 665 -15.37 -17.23 -19.04
CA ASP A 665 -14.08 -16.99 -18.38
C ASP A 665 -14.15 -17.19 -16.87
N VAL A 666 -15.31 -16.93 -16.25
CA VAL A 666 -15.51 -17.12 -14.80
C VAL A 666 -16.03 -18.50 -14.43
N ARG A 667 -16.26 -19.40 -15.40
CA ARG A 667 -16.84 -20.72 -15.15
C ARG A 667 -15.91 -21.57 -14.29
N ASP A 668 -16.49 -22.38 -13.41
CA ASP A 668 -15.75 -23.40 -12.65
C ASP A 668 -14.98 -24.33 -13.62
N GLY A 669 -13.71 -24.57 -13.31
CA GLY A 669 -12.79 -25.36 -14.14
C GLY A 669 -12.17 -24.61 -15.33
N VAL A 670 -12.67 -23.42 -15.68
CA VAL A 670 -12.04 -22.52 -16.68
C VAL A 670 -11.22 -21.45 -16.00
N TYR A 671 -11.79 -20.79 -14.99
CA TYR A 671 -11.07 -19.75 -14.23
C TYR A 671 -9.97 -20.37 -13.37
N VAL A 672 -8.73 -19.93 -13.58
CA VAL A 672 -7.56 -20.43 -12.85
C VAL A 672 -7.28 -19.51 -11.66
N PHE A 673 -7.44 -20.04 -10.45
CA PHE A 673 -7.03 -19.36 -9.23
C PHE A 673 -5.53 -19.53 -8.98
N PRO A 674 -4.87 -18.57 -8.30
CA PRO A 674 -3.49 -18.72 -7.86
C PRO A 674 -3.27 -20.02 -7.07
N GLU A 675 -2.23 -20.77 -7.42
CA GLU A 675 -1.88 -22.01 -6.71
C GLU A 675 -1.24 -21.71 -5.36
N ILE A 676 -1.57 -22.55 -4.37
CA ILE A 676 -0.94 -22.54 -3.05
C ILE A 676 -0.33 -23.92 -2.86
N PHE A 677 1.00 -24.01 -2.75
CA PHE A 677 1.76 -25.26 -2.90
C PHE A 677 1.19 -26.43 -2.08
N ASN A 678 0.94 -26.25 -0.79
CA ASN A 678 0.37 -27.31 0.07
C ASN A 678 -1.14 -27.51 -0.07
N PHE A 679 -1.84 -26.70 -0.86
CA PHE A 679 -3.29 -26.67 -1.01
C PHE A 679 -3.64 -26.66 -2.50
N SER A 680 -3.62 -27.84 -3.11
CA SER A 680 -4.02 -28.07 -4.52
C SER A 680 -5.11 -29.13 -4.60
N LEU A 681 -6.03 -28.99 -5.56
CA LEU A 681 -7.08 -29.99 -5.82
C LEU A 681 -6.56 -31.19 -6.62
N THR A 682 -5.45 -31.05 -7.34
CA THR A 682 -4.81 -32.11 -8.12
C THR A 682 -3.57 -32.62 -7.39
N GLU A 683 -3.72 -33.64 -6.54
CA GLU A 683 -2.55 -34.38 -6.05
C GLU A 683 -2.05 -35.31 -7.17
N GLY A 684 -0.86 -35.03 -7.72
CA GLY A 684 -0.14 -36.01 -8.56
C GLY A 684 0.22 -35.61 -10.00
N LYS A 685 0.77 -34.41 -10.26
CA LYS A 685 1.46 -34.12 -11.54
C LYS A 685 2.77 -33.35 -11.47
N ASN A 686 3.40 -33.23 -10.30
CA ASN A 686 4.80 -32.77 -10.23
C ASN A 686 5.68 -33.97 -9.86
N LYS A 687 6.08 -34.71 -10.90
CA LYS A 687 7.35 -35.42 -10.95
C LYS A 687 8.38 -34.51 -11.59
#